data_AF-A0A7V9TIP9-F1
#
_entry.id   AF-A0A7V9TIP9-F1
#
_cell.length_a   1.000
_cell.length_b   1.000
_cell.length_c   1.000
_cell.angle_alpha   90.00
_cell.angle_beta   90.00
_cell.angle_gamma   90.00
#
_symmetry.space_group_name_H-M   'P 1'
#
loop_
_entity.id
_entity.type
_entity.pdbx_description
1 polymer ?
#
loop_
_entity_poly.entity_id
_entity_poly.type
_entity_poly.pdbx_seq_one_letter_code
_entity_poly.pdbx_strand_id
1 'polypeptide(L)'
;MRVACRSKFGSLLSVLACAIVLFSCGGDSTGPVGGSASVTVTPSTDSLALGASVTLHAAVTDAGGNAVSGASVFWSSENPATATVSSGGVVTGIAIGVVRIAASSNGKSGFSTITVVPPGVSSVRVSPASAAIKVGETVHLQADALDASGNVLPGRTVTWTSTNTDVATVDNTGLVTGVGAGATTITATSEGKSGTAGIAVAAAVAASITVAPTNVTITTGQTSQLTATVKDANGVVISGALVTWTVDHSNIALVSSTGLVTGQAQGSAIVTATSGGVHVDVPITVTLPPANAVIVSPSTVALLVSQTQQLTATITDAGGNTIPGTVTWSSNNSGVASVSATGVVTANAPGNATITGTSGSVSGVAQVSVSLVPVRRVVVTPDALSFTVGDPATQLVVTLLDSIGGTLSQTGRPVTFASNNTSVATVSGTGLVSPVGPGTAVITVTQTGSGLTAQATVTVTRVPVASVTIAPALDTLIVGQAVQLAATTKDGSGNTLTGRTIVWDGSDDNIASVSSNGRVTAIAPGTITVTATSEGKTGTATIVVIAVPVASVTISPTSAAVLVGSNTAAFTAVAKDGSGNVLNGRTITFASSNTAVATVNASTGVATGVAPGTANITASSEGKTSNAATLTVSAVPVASVTISPTSASVQAGAATPAFTAVTKDGSGNVLTGRTVTYSSTNPAVATVNVSTGVATGVSAGTTSIIASSEGKNSPAATLTVTTVPVTSVTISPTSASVQAGANTPAFTAVTKDGSGNVLTGRVVTFASSNTAVATIDPSTGVATGVAAGTANISASSEGKTSNIATLTVTAVPVASVTLSPTSASVQAGATTPAFTAVTKDGSGNVLTGRVVNFASSNTAVATIDPSTGVATGVAAGTTNITASSEGKTSNIATLTVTPAPVSTVTVSPATQTIVDGNSASFTATLKDAQGNVLTGRIITWSSSDITVATVDNAGNATSTGPGTTTITATSEGQSGSATLQVDPVPVTSIAVTPPLALISVGNTVQLTAVVQDNGHGHGHKVDWSSSDDAIATVDKKGVVTGQAPGFATITASAQGQSGNAIVNVQP
;
A
#
# COMPACT_ATOMS: atom_id res chain seq x y z
N MET A 1 49.30 -17.19 36.93
CA MET A 1 50.04 -16.32 37.87
C MET A 1 49.09 -16.00 39.03
N ARG A 2 49.55 -16.14 40.30
CA ARG A 2 49.02 -15.66 41.62
C ARG A 2 47.61 -14.99 41.71
N VAL A 3 46.81 -15.07 42.79
CA VAL A 3 46.72 -15.88 44.04
C VAL A 3 45.43 -15.44 44.80
N ALA A 4 44.89 -16.29 45.70
CA ALA A 4 43.86 -16.02 46.74
C ALA A 4 42.41 -15.68 46.27
N CYS A 5 41.29 -16.21 46.82
CA CYS A 5 40.92 -16.88 48.09
C CYS A 5 40.30 -15.97 49.17
N ARG A 6 39.05 -16.29 49.57
CA ARG A 6 38.24 -16.00 50.79
C ARG A 6 36.78 -15.69 50.40
N SER A 7 35.73 -16.10 51.11
CA SER A 7 35.58 -17.13 52.16
C SER A 7 34.08 -17.38 52.44
N LYS A 8 33.60 -18.62 52.32
CA LYS A 8 32.40 -19.08 53.06
C LYS A 8 32.86 -19.55 54.44
N PHE A 9 32.10 -19.30 55.52
CA PHE A 9 31.96 -20.22 56.67
C PHE A 9 30.83 -19.78 57.62
N GLY A 10 30.25 -20.75 58.34
CA GLY A 10 29.10 -20.60 59.24
C GLY A 10 27.99 -21.60 58.85
N SER A 11 28.10 -22.91 59.12
CA SER A 11 27.95 -23.58 60.44
C SER A 11 26.50 -23.47 60.97
N LEU A 12 25.85 -24.51 61.51
CA LEU A 12 26.35 -25.63 62.32
C LEU A 12 25.27 -26.75 62.40
N LEU A 13 25.66 -27.98 62.84
CA LEU A 13 24.92 -28.99 63.65
C LEU A 13 23.35 -29.05 63.70
N SER A 14 22.66 -30.17 63.96
CA SER A 14 22.95 -31.62 64.02
C SER A 14 21.77 -32.35 64.70
N VAL A 15 21.50 -33.63 64.38
CA VAL A 15 20.94 -34.65 65.33
C VAL A 15 19.47 -34.38 65.77
N LEU A 16 18.53 -35.31 66.01
CA LEU A 16 18.47 -36.61 66.72
C LEU A 16 17.28 -37.38 66.08
N ALA A 17 17.42 -38.64 65.63
CA ALA A 17 17.10 -39.84 66.40
C ALA A 17 15.92 -39.74 67.38
N CYS A 18 14.98 -40.69 67.32
CA CYS A 18 14.26 -41.13 68.51
C CYS A 18 13.89 -42.60 68.31
N ALA A 19 14.66 -43.47 68.96
CA ALA A 19 14.42 -44.90 68.96
C ALA A 19 14.60 -45.40 70.40
N ILE A 20 13.66 -46.25 70.83
CA ILE A 20 13.80 -47.22 71.92
C ILE A 20 13.80 -46.59 73.34
N VAL A 21 13.02 -47.19 74.25
CA VAL A 21 13.52 -47.90 75.46
C VAL A 21 12.31 -48.41 76.26
N LEU A 22 12.14 -49.73 76.23
CA LEU A 22 11.65 -50.50 77.38
C LEU A 22 12.90 -50.97 78.15
N PHE A 23 13.11 -50.47 79.36
CA PHE A 23 13.94 -51.10 80.41
C PHE A 23 13.34 -50.60 81.74
N SER A 24 12.77 -51.47 82.59
CA SER A 24 13.44 -52.43 83.48
C SER A 24 14.15 -51.77 84.66
N CYS A 25 13.68 -52.03 85.87
CA CYS A 25 14.43 -52.72 86.94
C CYS A 25 13.48 -53.06 88.10
N GLY A 26 13.83 -54.08 88.90
CA GLY A 26 13.04 -54.55 90.05
C GLY A 26 13.67 -54.21 91.40
N GLY A 27 12.92 -54.48 92.48
CA GLY A 27 13.34 -54.36 93.88
C GLY A 27 13.27 -52.92 94.45
N ASP A 28 12.85 -52.68 95.70
CA ASP A 28 12.31 -53.65 96.68
C ASP A 28 11.51 -52.97 97.82
N SER A 29 10.52 -53.70 98.33
CA SER A 29 10.00 -53.65 99.72
C SER A 29 9.21 -52.44 100.31
N THR A 30 8.07 -52.80 100.92
CA THR A 30 7.29 -52.14 102.01
C THR A 30 6.40 -50.91 101.71
N GLY A 31 5.08 -51.08 101.96
CA GLY A 31 4.09 -50.00 102.04
C GLY A 31 2.77 -50.30 101.30
N PRO A 32 1.64 -50.58 102.01
CA PRO A 32 0.33 -50.72 101.38
C PRO A 32 -0.38 -49.36 101.18
N VAL A 33 -1.62 -49.43 100.64
CA VAL A 33 -2.66 -48.37 100.49
C VAL A 33 -2.62 -47.56 99.18
N GLY A 34 -3.77 -47.49 98.48
CA GLY A 34 -4.03 -46.46 97.45
C GLY A 34 -4.57 -46.91 96.07
N GLY A 35 -5.39 -47.97 95.98
CA GLY A 35 -5.92 -48.42 94.67
C GLY A 35 -6.84 -47.40 93.97
N SER A 36 -6.48 -47.00 92.75
CA SER A 36 -7.32 -46.16 91.88
C SER A 36 -8.57 -46.91 91.41
N ALA A 37 -9.75 -46.27 91.43
CA ALA A 37 -11.02 -46.95 91.17
C ALA A 37 -11.62 -46.68 89.78
N SER A 38 -11.50 -45.46 89.25
CA SER A 38 -12.04 -45.09 87.95
C SER A 38 -11.22 -44.00 87.24
N VAL A 39 -11.40 -43.94 85.91
CA VAL A 39 -10.88 -42.90 85.03
C VAL A 39 -12.06 -42.37 84.21
N THR A 40 -12.22 -41.05 84.12
CA THR A 40 -13.25 -40.39 83.30
C THR A 40 -12.59 -39.47 82.28
N VAL A 41 -13.16 -39.38 81.08
CA VAL A 41 -12.63 -38.58 79.97
C VAL A 41 -13.64 -37.51 79.59
N THR A 42 -13.16 -36.28 79.38
CA THR A 42 -13.96 -35.10 79.02
C THR A 42 -13.35 -34.33 77.85
N PRO A 43 -14.16 -33.87 76.88
CA PRO A 43 -15.56 -34.25 76.67
C PRO A 43 -15.70 -35.76 76.35
N SER A 44 -16.82 -36.36 76.74
CA SER A 44 -17.10 -37.78 76.47
C SER A 44 -17.54 -38.07 75.02
N THR A 45 -17.85 -37.01 74.26
CA THR A 45 -18.08 -37.05 72.82
C THR A 45 -17.61 -35.73 72.19
N ASP A 46 -17.00 -35.75 71.00
CA ASP A 46 -16.69 -34.54 70.25
C ASP A 46 -16.78 -34.74 68.73
N SER A 47 -16.81 -33.64 67.97
CA SER A 47 -16.89 -33.64 66.50
C SER A 47 -15.74 -32.85 65.87
N LEU A 48 -15.08 -33.44 64.88
CA LEU A 48 -13.77 -33.02 64.39
C LEU A 48 -13.75 -33.02 62.86
N ALA A 49 -13.28 -31.95 62.22
CA ALA A 49 -13.04 -32.00 60.78
C ALA A 49 -11.85 -32.93 60.45
N LEU A 50 -11.91 -33.65 59.32
CA LEU A 50 -10.80 -34.47 58.84
C LEU A 50 -9.47 -33.69 58.82
N GLY A 51 -8.43 -34.23 59.47
CA GLY A 51 -7.10 -33.60 59.62
C GLY A 51 -6.95 -32.61 60.78
N ALA A 52 -8.04 -32.18 61.43
CA ALA A 52 -7.97 -31.32 62.61
C ALA A 52 -7.65 -32.11 63.90
N SER A 53 -7.36 -31.40 64.99
CA SER A 53 -7.10 -31.98 66.31
C SER A 53 -7.90 -31.33 67.44
N VAL A 54 -8.21 -32.10 68.49
CA VAL A 54 -8.87 -31.64 69.74
C VAL A 54 -8.20 -32.27 70.96
N THR A 55 -8.21 -31.60 72.11
CA THR A 55 -7.57 -32.12 73.34
C THR A 55 -8.62 -32.69 74.30
N LEU A 56 -8.42 -33.93 74.71
CA LEU A 56 -9.22 -34.59 75.75
C LEU A 56 -8.49 -34.54 77.10
N HIS A 57 -9.25 -34.38 78.17
CA HIS A 57 -8.75 -34.40 79.54
C HIS A 57 -9.26 -35.63 80.28
N ALA A 58 -8.39 -36.28 81.05
CA ALA A 58 -8.74 -37.44 81.87
C ALA A 58 -8.57 -37.13 83.35
N ALA A 59 -9.58 -37.48 84.15
CA ALA A 59 -9.55 -37.39 85.61
C ALA A 59 -9.51 -38.80 86.21
N VAL A 60 -8.62 -39.02 87.18
CA VAL A 60 -8.44 -40.31 87.87
C VAL A 60 -8.91 -40.13 89.33
N THR A 61 -9.76 -41.04 89.81
CA THR A 61 -10.28 -40.99 91.19
C THR A 61 -10.02 -42.28 91.99
N ASP A 62 -9.87 -42.14 93.30
CA ASP A 62 -9.77 -43.25 94.25
C ASP A 62 -11.12 -43.93 94.51
N ALA A 63 -11.13 -45.00 95.31
CA ALA A 63 -12.35 -45.73 95.67
C ALA A 63 -13.36 -44.94 96.52
N GLY A 64 -12.97 -43.78 97.06
CA GLY A 64 -13.86 -42.82 97.73
C GLY A 64 -14.40 -41.72 96.80
N GLY A 65 -13.95 -41.67 95.54
CA GLY A 65 -14.34 -40.65 94.56
C GLY A 65 -13.48 -39.38 94.58
N ASN A 66 -12.38 -39.34 95.34
CA ASN A 66 -11.50 -38.17 95.38
C ASN A 66 -10.54 -38.16 94.19
N ALA A 67 -10.21 -36.98 93.67
CA ALA A 67 -9.26 -36.84 92.57
C ALA A 67 -7.83 -37.19 93.01
N VAL A 68 -7.18 -38.11 92.30
CA VAL A 68 -5.81 -38.55 92.57
C VAL A 68 -4.84 -37.59 91.90
N SER A 69 -4.34 -36.61 92.67
CA SER A 69 -3.33 -35.66 92.21
C SER A 69 -2.04 -36.36 91.80
N GLY A 70 -1.54 -36.07 90.60
CA GLY A 70 -0.29 -36.65 90.06
C GLY A 70 -0.40 -38.01 89.37
N ALA A 71 -1.61 -38.55 89.15
CA ALA A 71 -1.80 -39.82 88.47
C ALA A 71 -1.34 -39.79 86.99
N SER A 72 -0.55 -40.79 86.57
CA SER A 72 -0.10 -40.95 85.18
C SER A 72 -1.18 -41.59 84.30
N VAL A 73 -1.51 -40.96 83.17
CA VAL A 73 -2.54 -41.41 82.22
C VAL A 73 -1.93 -41.78 80.88
N PHE A 74 -2.28 -42.96 80.37
CA PHE A 74 -1.92 -43.47 79.04
C PHE A 74 -3.11 -43.40 78.10
N TRP A 75 -2.94 -42.83 76.91
CA TRP A 75 -4.00 -42.66 75.92
C TRP A 75 -3.84 -43.64 74.75
N SER A 76 -4.96 -44.16 74.23
CA SER A 76 -5.01 -45.01 73.04
C SER A 76 -6.27 -44.76 72.21
N SER A 77 -6.19 -44.96 70.90
CA SER A 77 -7.35 -44.94 70.00
C SER A 77 -7.73 -46.36 69.63
N GLU A 78 -9.02 -46.69 69.65
CA GLU A 78 -9.52 -48.00 69.20
C GLU A 78 -9.38 -48.19 67.69
N ASN A 79 -9.37 -47.10 66.91
CA ASN A 79 -9.05 -47.12 65.49
C ASN A 79 -8.15 -45.95 65.10
N PRO A 80 -6.82 -46.12 65.19
CA PRO A 80 -5.84 -45.12 64.75
C PRO A 80 -6.00 -44.66 63.30
N ALA A 81 -6.61 -45.48 62.42
CA ALA A 81 -6.88 -45.07 61.03
C ALA A 81 -8.05 -44.09 60.90
N THR A 82 -8.95 -44.01 61.89
CA THR A 82 -10.03 -43.00 61.95
C THR A 82 -9.59 -41.77 62.73
N ALA A 83 -8.93 -41.93 63.88
CA ALA A 83 -8.23 -40.84 64.58
C ALA A 83 -7.12 -41.37 65.48
N THR A 84 -5.99 -40.68 65.58
CA THR A 84 -4.91 -40.99 66.54
C THR A 84 -5.04 -40.15 67.80
N VAL A 85 -4.44 -40.59 68.91
CA VAL A 85 -4.32 -39.80 70.15
C VAL A 85 -2.87 -39.80 70.64
N SER A 86 -2.41 -38.66 71.13
CA SER A 86 -1.08 -38.48 71.73
C SER A 86 -1.09 -38.79 73.23
N SER A 87 0.10 -38.96 73.82
CA SER A 87 0.26 -39.16 75.28
C SER A 87 -0.26 -38.00 76.13
N GLY A 88 -0.45 -36.81 75.57
CA GLY A 88 -1.07 -35.65 76.22
C GLY A 88 -2.59 -35.55 76.06
N GLY A 89 -3.25 -36.54 75.44
CA GLY A 89 -4.70 -36.53 75.21
C GLY A 89 -5.15 -35.74 73.97
N VAL A 90 -4.23 -35.20 73.16
CA VAL A 90 -4.58 -34.55 71.88
C VAL A 90 -4.91 -35.62 70.84
N VAL A 91 -6.13 -35.61 70.33
CA VAL A 91 -6.68 -36.48 69.28
C VAL A 91 -6.62 -35.79 67.92
N THR A 92 -6.23 -36.48 66.85
CA THR A 92 -6.20 -35.97 65.47
C THR A 92 -7.00 -36.88 64.53
N GLY A 93 -7.94 -36.32 63.77
CA GLY A 93 -8.81 -37.08 62.86
C GLY A 93 -8.10 -37.45 61.56
N ILE A 94 -8.07 -38.74 61.21
CA ILE A 94 -7.34 -39.30 60.05
C ILE A 94 -8.27 -39.81 58.94
N ALA A 95 -9.47 -40.30 59.26
CA ALA A 95 -10.48 -40.68 58.27
C ALA A 95 -11.90 -40.35 58.78
N ILE A 96 -12.82 -40.05 57.87
CA ILE A 96 -14.23 -39.75 58.20
C ILE A 96 -14.86 -41.00 58.84
N GLY A 97 -15.49 -40.83 59.99
CA GLY A 97 -16.06 -41.93 60.77
C GLY A 97 -16.08 -41.63 62.27
N VAL A 98 -16.61 -42.58 63.06
CA VAL A 98 -16.69 -42.46 64.51
C VAL A 98 -15.69 -43.42 65.15
N VAL A 99 -14.89 -42.95 66.09
CA VAL A 99 -13.89 -43.74 66.82
C VAL A 99 -13.87 -43.39 68.29
N ARG A 100 -13.63 -44.39 69.14
CA ARG A 100 -13.53 -44.20 70.59
C ARG A 100 -12.07 -44.15 71.03
N ILE A 101 -11.77 -43.19 71.88
CA ILE A 101 -10.47 -42.88 72.45
C ILE A 101 -10.51 -43.25 73.93
N ALA A 102 -9.54 -44.03 74.39
CA ALA A 102 -9.42 -44.49 75.78
C ALA A 102 -8.29 -43.75 76.51
N ALA A 103 -8.52 -43.46 77.78
CA ALA A 103 -7.52 -42.98 78.74
C ALA A 103 -7.43 -43.98 79.89
N SER A 104 -6.22 -44.43 80.23
CA SER A 104 -6.01 -45.50 81.21
C SER A 104 -4.96 -45.14 82.27
N SER A 105 -5.23 -45.45 83.53
CA SER A 105 -4.33 -45.24 84.66
C SER A 105 -4.48 -46.38 85.66
N ASN A 106 -3.37 -46.93 86.17
CA ASN A 106 -3.33 -47.99 87.18
C ASN A 106 -4.30 -49.17 86.92
N GLY A 107 -4.44 -49.60 85.65
CA GLY A 107 -5.30 -50.72 85.26
C GLY A 107 -6.80 -50.40 85.12
N LYS A 108 -7.20 -49.14 85.17
CA LYS A 108 -8.58 -48.66 84.91
C LYS A 108 -8.61 -47.75 83.69
N SER A 109 -9.73 -47.73 82.95
CA SER A 109 -9.87 -46.95 81.71
C SER A 109 -11.20 -46.19 81.64
N GLY A 110 -11.16 -44.99 81.04
CA GLY A 110 -12.31 -44.17 80.65
C GLY A 110 -12.26 -43.87 79.15
N PHE A 111 -13.38 -43.44 78.56
CA PHE A 111 -13.52 -43.34 77.10
C PHE A 111 -14.21 -42.06 76.63
N SER A 112 -13.87 -41.60 75.41
CA SER A 112 -14.56 -40.55 74.67
C SER A 112 -14.77 -40.93 73.21
N THR A 113 -15.91 -40.55 72.60
CA THR A 113 -16.25 -40.89 71.22
C THR A 113 -16.10 -39.69 70.29
N ILE A 114 -15.16 -39.77 69.35
CA ILE A 114 -14.84 -38.71 68.40
C ILE A 114 -15.47 -39.02 67.05
N THR A 115 -16.25 -38.08 66.53
CA THR A 115 -16.84 -38.14 65.18
C THR A 115 -16.03 -37.28 64.23
N VAL A 116 -15.28 -37.90 63.33
CA VAL A 116 -14.56 -37.20 62.26
C VAL A 116 -15.51 -36.97 61.10
N VAL A 117 -15.85 -35.71 60.83
CA VAL A 117 -16.74 -35.27 59.75
C VAL A 117 -15.94 -34.78 58.53
N PRO A 118 -16.50 -34.85 57.30
CA PRO A 118 -15.88 -34.22 56.14
C PRO A 118 -15.68 -32.72 56.36
N PRO A 119 -14.61 -32.12 55.84
CA PRO A 119 -14.44 -30.66 55.85
C PRO A 119 -15.59 -29.98 55.12
N GLY A 120 -16.09 -28.87 55.68
CA GLY A 120 -17.10 -28.03 55.03
C GLY A 120 -16.50 -27.14 53.96
N VAL A 121 -17.34 -26.66 53.02
CA VAL A 121 -16.90 -25.69 52.02
C VAL A 121 -16.57 -24.35 52.69
N SER A 122 -15.31 -23.91 52.58
CA SER A 122 -14.84 -22.62 53.08
C SER A 122 -14.97 -21.52 52.02
N SER A 123 -14.64 -21.84 50.77
CA SER A 123 -14.78 -20.93 49.62
C SER A 123 -15.13 -21.68 48.34
N VAL A 124 -15.58 -20.99 47.30
CA VAL A 124 -15.79 -21.55 45.96
C VAL A 124 -14.91 -20.79 44.97
N ARG A 125 -14.10 -21.49 44.19
CA ARG A 125 -13.24 -20.90 43.14
C ARG A 125 -13.87 -21.15 41.78
N VAL A 126 -14.25 -20.09 41.08
CA VAL A 126 -14.74 -20.18 39.70
C VAL A 126 -13.56 -20.01 38.72
N SER A 127 -13.52 -20.84 37.69
CA SER A 127 -12.48 -20.86 36.67
C SER A 127 -13.08 -20.97 35.26
N PRO A 128 -12.72 -20.08 34.32
CA PRO A 128 -11.91 -18.87 34.52
C PRO A 128 -12.63 -17.83 35.41
N ALA A 129 -11.86 -17.03 36.16
CA ALA A 129 -12.41 -15.95 37.00
C ALA A 129 -12.99 -14.77 36.21
N SER A 130 -12.74 -14.74 34.89
CA SER A 130 -13.43 -13.86 33.94
C SER A 130 -13.36 -14.44 32.54
N ALA A 131 -14.38 -14.21 31.72
CA ALA A 131 -14.36 -14.54 30.30
C ALA A 131 -14.93 -13.39 29.47
N ALA A 132 -14.42 -13.23 28.25
CA ALA A 132 -14.96 -12.32 27.25
C ALA A 132 -15.52 -13.14 26.09
N ILE A 133 -16.77 -12.89 25.74
CA ILE A 133 -17.53 -13.56 24.67
C ILE A 133 -18.27 -12.51 23.85
N LYS A 134 -18.70 -12.82 22.63
CA LYS A 134 -19.65 -11.96 21.89
C LYS A 134 -21.09 -12.33 22.20
N VAL A 135 -22.03 -11.43 21.88
CA VAL A 135 -23.46 -11.76 21.86
C VAL A 135 -23.70 -12.99 20.98
N GLY A 136 -24.34 -14.02 21.52
CA GLY A 136 -24.61 -15.31 20.87
C GLY A 136 -23.53 -16.38 21.06
N GLU A 137 -22.33 -16.04 21.55
CA GLU A 137 -21.30 -17.02 21.92
C GLU A 137 -21.55 -17.59 23.33
N THR A 138 -20.97 -18.76 23.61
CA THR A 138 -21.05 -19.42 24.92
C THR A 138 -19.67 -19.68 25.52
N VAL A 139 -19.61 -19.74 26.85
CA VAL A 139 -18.40 -20.14 27.60
C VAL A 139 -18.81 -20.98 28.81
N HIS A 140 -18.10 -22.07 29.07
CA HIS A 140 -18.36 -22.94 30.20
C HIS A 140 -17.47 -22.55 31.39
N LEU A 141 -18.06 -22.35 32.56
CA LEU A 141 -17.38 -22.04 33.80
C LEU A 141 -17.35 -23.27 34.70
N GLN A 142 -16.18 -23.59 35.25
CA GLN A 142 -16.03 -24.62 36.29
C GLN A 142 -16.01 -23.96 37.67
N ALA A 143 -16.63 -24.61 38.67
CA ALA A 143 -16.59 -24.17 40.06
C ALA A 143 -16.04 -25.29 40.97
N ASP A 144 -14.90 -25.04 41.59
CA ASP A 144 -14.32 -25.93 42.59
C ASP A 144 -14.69 -25.42 44.00
N ALA A 145 -15.42 -26.22 44.78
CA ALA A 145 -15.62 -25.97 46.20
C ALA A 145 -14.32 -26.31 46.96
N LEU A 146 -13.84 -25.41 47.83
CA LEU A 146 -12.57 -25.57 48.55
C LEU A 146 -12.78 -25.62 50.07
N ASP A 147 -11.96 -26.42 50.77
CA ASP A 147 -11.88 -26.41 52.24
C ASP A 147 -11.16 -25.16 52.79
N ALA A 148 -11.02 -25.07 54.12
CA ALA A 148 -10.34 -23.95 54.78
C ALA A 148 -8.82 -23.91 54.52
N SER A 149 -8.23 -24.99 54.01
CA SER A 149 -6.82 -25.12 53.64
C SER A 149 -6.58 -24.87 52.14
N GLY A 150 -7.64 -24.67 51.36
CA GLY A 150 -7.59 -24.42 49.91
C GLY A 150 -7.65 -25.68 49.03
N ASN A 151 -7.89 -26.86 49.60
CA ASN A 151 -8.00 -28.11 48.83
C ASN A 151 -9.38 -28.26 48.19
N VAL A 152 -9.44 -28.84 46.98
CA VAL A 152 -10.72 -29.11 46.29
C VAL A 152 -11.51 -30.22 46.99
N LEU A 153 -12.80 -29.97 47.21
CA LEU A 153 -13.78 -30.89 47.75
C LEU A 153 -14.64 -31.47 46.61
N PRO A 154 -14.31 -32.66 46.07
CA PRO A 154 -15.06 -33.25 44.96
C PRO A 154 -16.48 -33.65 45.38
N GLY A 155 -17.41 -33.64 44.41
CA GLY A 155 -18.78 -34.13 44.58
C GLY A 155 -19.76 -33.16 45.28
N ARG A 156 -19.36 -31.91 45.56
CA ARG A 156 -20.26 -30.90 46.15
C ARG A 156 -21.17 -30.28 45.10
N THR A 157 -22.45 -30.07 45.46
CA THR A 157 -23.44 -29.45 44.57
C THR A 157 -23.16 -27.95 44.42
N VAL A 158 -23.19 -27.45 43.18
CA VAL A 158 -23.04 -26.03 42.86
C VAL A 158 -24.34 -25.52 42.21
N THR A 159 -24.77 -24.32 42.59
CA THR A 159 -25.88 -23.58 41.96
C THR A 159 -25.35 -22.32 41.31
N TRP A 160 -25.77 -22.03 40.07
CA TRP A 160 -25.31 -20.91 39.26
C TRP A 160 -26.39 -19.84 39.11
N THR A 161 -25.99 -18.55 39.15
CA THR A 161 -26.87 -17.40 38.89
C THR A 161 -26.13 -16.30 38.11
N SER A 162 -26.87 -15.46 37.38
CA SER A 162 -26.36 -14.25 36.71
C SER A 162 -26.91 -12.99 37.38
N THR A 163 -26.08 -11.97 37.57
CA THR A 163 -26.54 -10.66 38.07
C THR A 163 -27.38 -9.87 37.07
N ASN A 164 -27.28 -10.19 35.78
CA ASN A 164 -28.06 -9.57 34.70
C ASN A 164 -28.19 -10.56 33.53
N THR A 165 -29.40 -11.12 33.41
CA THR A 165 -29.75 -12.11 32.38
C THR A 165 -29.90 -11.52 30.98
N ASP A 166 -30.14 -10.21 30.85
CA ASP A 166 -30.23 -9.53 29.56
C ASP A 166 -28.86 -9.34 28.92
N VAL A 167 -27.79 -9.41 29.74
CA VAL A 167 -26.39 -9.42 29.28
C VAL A 167 -25.88 -10.84 29.08
N ALA A 168 -26.02 -11.73 30.07
CA ALA A 168 -25.72 -13.16 29.89
C ALA A 168 -26.52 -14.06 30.84
N THR A 169 -26.95 -15.22 30.34
CA THR A 169 -27.61 -16.29 31.10
C THR A 169 -26.62 -17.41 31.43
N VAL A 170 -26.91 -18.21 32.46
CA VAL A 170 -26.11 -19.39 32.85
C VAL A 170 -27.03 -20.55 33.20
N ASP A 171 -26.66 -21.77 32.81
CA ASP A 171 -27.41 -22.99 33.13
C ASP A 171 -26.91 -23.69 34.41
N ASN A 172 -27.53 -24.82 34.77
CA ASN A 172 -27.18 -25.58 35.97
C ASN A 172 -25.84 -26.34 35.87
N THR A 173 -25.23 -26.42 34.69
CA THR A 173 -23.90 -27.02 34.47
C THR A 173 -22.77 -25.99 34.56
N GLY A 174 -23.08 -24.69 34.44
CA GLY A 174 -22.11 -23.61 34.36
C GLY A 174 -21.87 -23.10 32.93
N LEU A 175 -22.68 -23.51 31.94
CA LEU A 175 -22.60 -22.96 30.59
C LEU A 175 -23.26 -21.58 30.55
N VAL A 176 -22.47 -20.57 30.23
CA VAL A 176 -22.90 -19.17 30.09
C VAL A 176 -23.15 -18.84 28.62
N THR A 177 -24.23 -18.13 28.31
CA THR A 177 -24.57 -17.64 26.96
C THR A 177 -24.67 -16.13 26.95
N GLY A 178 -23.96 -15.45 26.03
CA GLY A 178 -24.05 -14.00 25.87
C GLY A 178 -25.36 -13.58 25.18
N VAL A 179 -26.17 -12.77 25.85
CA VAL A 179 -27.51 -12.32 25.39
C VAL A 179 -27.49 -10.89 24.88
N GLY A 180 -26.72 -10.00 25.51
CA GLY A 180 -26.67 -8.58 25.19
C GLY A 180 -25.33 -7.96 25.56
N ALA A 181 -24.92 -6.90 24.85
CA ALA A 181 -23.62 -6.29 25.05
C ALA A 181 -23.53 -5.58 26.42
N GLY A 182 -22.50 -5.88 27.20
CA GLY A 182 -22.30 -5.35 28.55
C GLY A 182 -21.42 -6.24 29.42
N ALA A 183 -21.27 -5.89 30.69
CA ALA A 183 -20.62 -6.73 31.68
C ALA A 183 -21.65 -7.23 32.71
N THR A 184 -21.58 -8.51 33.06
CA THR A 184 -22.38 -9.14 34.12
C THR A 184 -21.51 -10.09 34.94
N THR A 185 -21.93 -10.44 36.15
CA THR A 185 -21.23 -11.38 37.01
C THR A 185 -22.03 -12.67 37.14
N ILE A 186 -21.36 -13.79 36.92
CA ILE A 186 -21.90 -15.12 37.14
C ILE A 186 -21.41 -15.62 38.50
N THR A 187 -22.33 -16.09 39.35
CA THR A 187 -22.04 -16.53 40.71
C THR A 187 -22.30 -18.02 40.85
N ALA A 188 -21.28 -18.77 41.26
CA ALA A 188 -21.39 -20.16 41.69
C ALA A 188 -21.53 -20.22 43.22
N THR A 189 -22.49 -20.96 43.74
CA THR A 189 -22.72 -21.10 45.19
C THR A 189 -22.78 -22.58 45.59
N SER A 190 -22.07 -22.95 46.65
CA SER A 190 -22.08 -24.28 47.26
C SER A 190 -22.04 -24.16 48.79
N GLU A 191 -22.96 -24.82 49.49
CA GLU A 191 -23.06 -24.81 50.96
C GLU A 191 -23.05 -23.40 51.60
N GLY A 192 -23.65 -22.42 50.91
CA GLY A 192 -23.73 -21.03 51.37
C GLY A 192 -22.45 -20.21 51.17
N LYS A 193 -21.40 -20.77 50.54
CA LYS A 193 -20.22 -20.05 50.07
C LYS A 193 -20.29 -19.84 48.57
N SER A 194 -19.78 -18.71 48.09
CA SER A 194 -19.87 -18.34 46.68
C SER A 194 -18.53 -17.91 46.09
N GLY A 195 -18.40 -18.13 44.78
CA GLY A 195 -17.33 -17.61 43.95
C GLY A 195 -17.94 -16.98 42.70
N THR A 196 -17.25 -16.01 42.11
CA THR A 196 -17.78 -15.21 40.99
C THR A 196 -16.84 -15.23 39.79
N ALA A 197 -17.42 -15.12 38.59
CA ALA A 197 -16.69 -14.82 37.37
C ALA A 197 -17.30 -13.61 36.65
N GLY A 198 -16.45 -12.68 36.21
CA GLY A 198 -16.86 -11.54 35.39
C GLY A 198 -17.01 -11.93 33.92
N ILE A 199 -18.21 -11.75 33.36
CA ILE A 199 -18.49 -12.02 31.95
C ILE A 199 -18.66 -10.69 31.21
N ALA A 200 -17.72 -10.41 30.30
CA ALA A 200 -17.79 -9.27 29.39
C ALA A 200 -18.35 -9.75 28.05
N VAL A 201 -19.59 -9.42 27.77
CA VAL A 201 -20.23 -9.69 26.47
C VAL A 201 -19.97 -8.50 25.55
N ALA A 202 -19.05 -8.67 24.60
CA ALA A 202 -18.77 -7.67 23.60
C ALA A 202 -19.93 -7.58 22.59
N ALA A 203 -20.28 -6.35 22.20
CA ALA A 203 -21.13 -6.14 21.03
C ALA A 203 -20.47 -6.78 19.80
N ALA A 204 -21.24 -7.52 19.01
CA ALA A 204 -20.77 -7.97 17.71
C ALA A 204 -20.44 -6.73 16.87
N VAL A 205 -19.19 -6.60 16.44
CA VAL A 205 -18.76 -5.50 15.57
C VAL A 205 -19.27 -5.79 14.16
N ALA A 206 -20.02 -4.83 13.59
CA ALA A 206 -20.47 -4.91 12.21
C ALA A 206 -19.27 -4.97 11.27
N ALA A 207 -19.11 -6.07 10.55
CA ALA A 207 -18.06 -6.25 9.55
C ALA A 207 -18.59 -6.12 8.12
N SER A 208 -19.90 -6.27 7.92
CA SER A 208 -20.57 -5.91 6.68
C SER A 208 -21.98 -5.40 6.93
N ILE A 209 -22.43 -4.49 6.08
CA ILE A 209 -23.81 -4.04 5.97
C ILE A 209 -24.23 -4.23 4.51
N THR A 210 -25.45 -4.69 4.28
CA THR A 210 -26.04 -4.83 2.94
C THR A 210 -27.41 -4.18 2.95
N VAL A 211 -27.69 -3.33 1.95
CA VAL A 211 -28.99 -2.67 1.81
C VAL A 211 -29.74 -3.23 0.59
N ALA A 212 -31.03 -3.48 0.76
CA ALA A 212 -31.94 -3.86 -0.32
C ALA A 212 -33.10 -2.86 -0.41
N PRO A 213 -33.51 -2.43 -1.62
CA PRO A 213 -32.83 -2.62 -2.90
C PRO A 213 -31.46 -1.91 -2.96
N THR A 214 -30.56 -2.38 -3.83
CA THR A 214 -29.18 -1.84 -3.98
C THR A 214 -29.10 -0.60 -4.87
N ASN A 215 -30.20 -0.24 -5.54
CA ASN A 215 -30.42 1.05 -6.18
C ASN A 215 -31.92 1.36 -6.15
N VAL A 216 -32.28 2.63 -6.23
CA VAL A 216 -33.68 3.08 -6.28
C VAL A 216 -33.85 4.03 -7.45
N THR A 217 -34.87 3.79 -8.28
CA THR A 217 -35.36 4.79 -9.24
C THR A 217 -36.81 5.12 -8.90
N ILE A 218 -37.09 6.39 -8.63
CA ILE A 218 -38.42 6.90 -8.27
C ILE A 218 -38.73 8.17 -9.05
N THR A 219 -40.00 8.41 -9.36
CA THR A 219 -40.41 9.72 -9.88
C THR A 219 -40.53 10.73 -8.73
N THR A 220 -40.40 12.02 -9.06
CA THR A 220 -40.56 13.12 -8.10
C THR A 220 -41.90 13.00 -7.36
N GLY A 221 -41.88 13.08 -6.02
CA GLY A 221 -43.04 12.88 -5.15
C GLY A 221 -43.33 11.44 -4.73
N GLN A 222 -42.67 10.43 -5.31
CA GLN A 222 -42.81 9.02 -4.89
C GLN A 222 -41.82 8.64 -3.77
N THR A 223 -42.08 7.50 -3.14
CA THR A 223 -41.25 6.96 -2.05
C THR A 223 -40.76 5.53 -2.31
N SER A 224 -39.69 5.11 -1.65
CA SER A 224 -39.17 3.74 -1.67
C SER A 224 -38.51 3.40 -0.33
N GLN A 225 -38.76 2.21 0.20
CA GLN A 225 -38.23 1.76 1.49
C GLN A 225 -36.93 0.96 1.32
N LEU A 226 -35.86 1.42 1.96
CA LEU A 226 -34.60 0.68 2.06
C LEU A 226 -34.58 -0.17 3.33
N THR A 227 -34.05 -1.39 3.23
CA THR A 227 -33.88 -2.32 4.37
C THR A 227 -32.42 -2.69 4.49
N ALA A 228 -31.80 -2.40 5.64
CA ALA A 228 -30.42 -2.76 5.94
C ALA A 228 -30.33 -4.07 6.74
N THR A 229 -29.47 -4.98 6.31
CA THR A 229 -29.05 -6.17 7.07
C THR A 229 -27.59 -6.00 7.47
N VAL A 230 -27.29 -6.08 8.78
CA VAL A 230 -25.94 -5.95 9.33
C VAL A 230 -25.43 -7.32 9.76
N LYS A 231 -24.17 -7.64 9.45
CA LYS A 231 -23.52 -8.92 9.78
C LYS A 231 -22.15 -8.72 10.44
N ASP A 232 -21.79 -9.65 11.29
CA ASP A 232 -20.46 -9.73 11.90
C ASP A 232 -19.40 -10.30 10.92
N ALA A 233 -18.15 -10.41 11.39
CA ALA A 233 -17.04 -10.94 10.58
C ALA A 233 -17.19 -12.42 10.19
N ASN A 234 -18.09 -13.16 10.85
CA ASN A 234 -18.39 -14.56 10.57
C ASN A 234 -19.61 -14.72 9.64
N GLY A 235 -20.23 -13.61 9.22
CA GLY A 235 -21.41 -13.59 8.35
C GLY A 235 -22.75 -13.79 9.08
N VAL A 236 -22.75 -13.79 10.42
CA VAL A 236 -23.94 -13.92 11.26
C VAL A 236 -24.67 -12.58 11.34
N VAL A 237 -26.00 -12.59 11.21
CA VAL A 237 -26.82 -11.36 11.26
C VAL A 237 -26.87 -10.81 12.68
N ILE A 238 -26.50 -9.54 12.84
CA ILE A 238 -26.55 -8.82 14.12
C ILE A 238 -27.96 -8.28 14.30
N SER A 239 -28.82 -9.07 14.94
CA SER A 239 -30.20 -8.67 15.23
C SER A 239 -30.22 -7.43 16.15
N GLY A 240 -31.02 -6.42 15.79
CA GLY A 240 -31.10 -5.16 16.55
C GLY A 240 -29.94 -4.16 16.32
N ALA A 241 -29.08 -4.37 15.33
CA ALA A 241 -28.01 -3.41 15.01
C ALA A 241 -28.56 -2.02 14.67
N LEU A 242 -27.99 -0.97 15.30
CA LEU A 242 -28.35 0.41 15.01
C LEU A 242 -27.81 0.83 13.64
N VAL A 243 -28.70 1.28 12.74
CA VAL A 243 -28.35 1.78 11.41
C VAL A 243 -28.67 3.27 11.34
N THR A 244 -27.70 4.07 10.92
CA THR A 244 -27.87 5.51 10.66
C THR A 244 -27.96 5.74 9.16
N TRP A 245 -28.95 6.50 8.72
CA TRP A 245 -29.19 6.83 7.32
C TRP A 245 -28.88 8.31 7.06
N THR A 246 -28.13 8.59 5.99
CA THR A 246 -27.84 9.95 5.52
C THR A 246 -28.04 10.05 4.01
N VAL A 247 -28.31 11.25 3.50
CA VAL A 247 -28.39 11.53 2.06
C VAL A 247 -27.50 12.72 1.72
N ASP A 248 -26.77 12.63 0.61
CA ASP A 248 -25.79 13.66 0.20
C ASP A 248 -26.46 14.94 -0.37
N HIS A 249 -27.59 14.79 -1.07
CA HIS A 249 -28.33 15.88 -1.72
C HIS A 249 -29.80 15.89 -1.29
N SER A 250 -30.08 16.51 -0.12
CA SER A 250 -31.42 16.59 0.48
C SER A 250 -32.46 17.35 -0.37
N ASN A 251 -32.02 18.15 -1.34
CA ASN A 251 -32.86 18.81 -2.33
C ASN A 251 -33.31 17.88 -3.48
N ILE A 252 -32.63 16.75 -3.69
CA ILE A 252 -32.96 15.74 -4.71
C ILE A 252 -33.77 14.61 -4.08
N ALA A 253 -33.34 14.10 -2.93
CA ALA A 253 -34.06 13.07 -2.17
C ALA A 253 -33.91 13.25 -0.65
N LEU A 254 -34.92 12.86 0.12
CA LEU A 254 -34.87 12.81 1.59
C LEU A 254 -34.90 11.35 2.06
N VAL A 255 -34.26 11.03 3.19
CA VAL A 255 -34.33 9.70 3.83
C VAL A 255 -34.72 9.82 5.30
N SER A 256 -35.60 8.93 5.78
CA SER A 256 -36.01 8.86 7.19
C SER A 256 -35.02 8.06 8.04
N SER A 257 -35.13 8.15 9.38
CA SER A 257 -34.41 7.29 10.32
C SER A 257 -34.73 5.80 10.17
N THR A 258 -35.81 5.45 9.48
CA THR A 258 -36.21 4.06 9.17
C THR A 258 -35.82 3.62 7.75
N GLY A 259 -35.10 4.45 6.98
CA GLY A 259 -34.67 4.13 5.61
C GLY A 259 -35.72 4.38 4.51
N LEU A 260 -36.80 5.11 4.80
CA LEU A 260 -37.79 5.50 3.78
C LEU A 260 -37.26 6.70 2.99
N VAL A 261 -37.07 6.52 1.68
CA VAL A 261 -36.58 7.53 0.75
C VAL A 261 -37.74 8.20 0.01
N THR A 262 -37.71 9.53 -0.14
CA THR A 262 -38.70 10.34 -0.85
C THR A 262 -38.02 11.21 -1.91
N GLY A 263 -38.45 11.13 -3.18
CA GLY A 263 -37.90 11.95 -4.26
C GLY A 263 -38.46 13.38 -4.26
N GLN A 264 -37.58 14.40 -4.26
CA GLN A 264 -37.92 15.82 -4.16
C GLN A 264 -37.74 16.58 -5.48
N ALA A 265 -36.67 16.31 -6.24
CA ALA A 265 -36.38 16.96 -7.51
C ALA A 265 -35.60 16.03 -8.44
N GLN A 266 -35.61 16.30 -9.74
CA GLN A 266 -34.87 15.49 -10.72
C GLN A 266 -33.36 15.52 -10.44
N GLY A 267 -32.73 14.35 -10.44
CA GLY A 267 -31.29 14.21 -10.28
C GLY A 267 -30.88 12.86 -9.69
N SER A 268 -29.64 12.79 -9.23
CA SER A 268 -29.11 11.63 -8.50
C SER A 268 -28.63 12.06 -7.13
N ALA A 269 -28.92 11.24 -6.13
CA ALA A 269 -28.46 11.37 -4.75
C ALA A 269 -27.94 10.01 -4.27
N ILE A 270 -27.10 10.00 -3.26
CA ILE A 270 -26.61 8.80 -2.59
C ILE A 270 -27.19 8.77 -1.18
N VAL A 271 -27.83 7.64 -0.83
CA VAL A 271 -28.27 7.35 0.53
C VAL A 271 -27.29 6.36 1.15
N THR A 272 -26.58 6.80 2.18
CA THR A 272 -25.60 5.99 2.91
C THR A 272 -26.25 5.38 4.14
N ALA A 273 -26.18 4.06 4.28
CA ALA A 273 -26.51 3.33 5.50
C ALA A 273 -25.23 2.99 6.26
N THR A 274 -25.10 3.40 7.52
CA THR A 274 -23.91 3.15 8.35
C THR A 274 -24.28 2.40 9.62
N SER A 275 -23.50 1.37 9.98
CA SER A 275 -23.62 0.65 11.26
C SER A 275 -22.24 0.16 11.71
N GLY A 276 -21.87 0.39 12.98
CA GLY A 276 -20.61 -0.11 13.56
C GLY A 276 -19.30 0.30 12.85
N GLY A 277 -19.32 1.35 12.02
CA GLY A 277 -18.17 1.82 11.23
C GLY A 277 -18.12 1.31 9.79
N VAL A 278 -18.94 0.32 9.42
CA VAL A 278 -19.13 -0.08 8.01
C VAL A 278 -20.33 0.65 7.41
N HIS A 279 -20.24 0.96 6.12
CA HIS A 279 -21.29 1.67 5.38
C HIS A 279 -21.56 1.02 4.02
N VAL A 280 -22.77 1.25 3.48
CA VAL A 280 -23.14 0.98 2.09
C VAL A 280 -23.86 2.21 1.53
N ASP A 281 -23.42 2.62 0.35
CA ASP A 281 -24.03 3.67 -0.45
C ASP A 281 -25.06 3.08 -1.42
N VAL A 282 -26.27 3.64 -1.40
CA VAL A 282 -27.36 3.28 -2.31
C VAL A 282 -27.62 4.45 -3.25
N PRO A 283 -27.35 4.33 -4.57
CA PRO A 283 -27.69 5.36 -5.53
C PRO A 283 -29.21 5.46 -5.72
N ILE A 284 -29.72 6.68 -5.51
CA ILE A 284 -31.10 7.08 -5.74
C ILE A 284 -31.13 7.93 -7.01
N THR A 285 -31.92 7.52 -8.01
CA THR A 285 -32.19 8.33 -9.20
C THR A 285 -33.64 8.82 -9.14
N VAL A 286 -33.81 10.13 -9.08
CA VAL A 286 -35.12 10.77 -9.10
C VAL A 286 -35.39 11.30 -10.51
N THR A 287 -36.43 10.78 -11.15
CA THR A 287 -36.84 11.19 -12.49
C THR A 287 -38.05 12.13 -12.44
N LEU A 288 -38.24 12.92 -13.50
CA LEU A 288 -39.53 13.55 -13.77
C LEU A 288 -40.48 12.52 -14.39
N PRO A 289 -41.81 12.68 -14.23
CA PRO A 289 -42.77 11.97 -15.05
C PRO A 289 -42.46 12.18 -16.54
N PRO A 290 -42.69 11.17 -17.42
CA PRO A 290 -42.48 11.34 -18.85
C PRO A 290 -43.42 12.42 -19.41
N ALA A 291 -42.87 13.31 -20.24
CA ALA A 291 -43.65 14.31 -20.96
C ALA A 291 -44.59 13.63 -21.96
N ASN A 292 -45.90 13.85 -21.79
CA ASN A 292 -46.96 13.28 -22.61
C ASN A 292 -47.41 14.25 -23.72
N ALA A 293 -47.41 15.56 -23.45
CA ALA A 293 -47.79 16.57 -24.43
C ALA A 293 -47.01 17.89 -24.24
N VAL A 294 -46.87 18.62 -25.34
CA VAL A 294 -46.54 20.06 -25.34
C VAL A 294 -47.74 20.80 -25.91
N ILE A 295 -48.30 21.73 -25.14
CA ILE A 295 -49.46 22.53 -25.55
C ILE A 295 -48.96 23.93 -25.90
N VAL A 296 -49.09 24.32 -27.17
CA VAL A 296 -48.75 25.65 -27.67
C VAL A 296 -49.99 26.54 -27.67
N SER A 297 -49.86 27.78 -27.17
CA SER A 297 -50.94 28.76 -27.09
C SER A 297 -50.50 30.17 -27.52
N PRO A 298 -51.32 30.90 -28.30
CA PRO A 298 -52.52 30.45 -29.02
C PRO A 298 -52.18 29.44 -30.14
N SER A 299 -53.12 28.54 -30.46
CA SER A 299 -52.93 27.51 -31.49
C SER A 299 -53.21 28.00 -32.93
N THR A 300 -53.80 29.19 -33.10
CA THR A 300 -53.94 29.86 -34.40
C THR A 300 -53.68 31.36 -34.27
N VAL A 301 -53.08 31.96 -35.30
CA VAL A 301 -52.76 33.40 -35.36
C VAL A 301 -52.99 33.92 -36.79
N ALA A 302 -53.69 35.04 -36.93
CA ALA A 302 -53.82 35.75 -38.21
C ALA A 302 -53.13 37.12 -38.11
N LEU A 303 -52.26 37.43 -39.06
CA LEU A 303 -51.43 38.64 -39.07
C LEU A 303 -51.53 39.36 -40.42
N LEU A 304 -51.27 40.66 -40.40
CA LEU A 304 -50.86 41.42 -41.59
C LEU A 304 -49.32 41.39 -41.68
N VAL A 305 -48.79 41.53 -42.90
CA VAL A 305 -47.34 41.61 -43.13
C VAL A 305 -46.72 42.68 -42.21
N SER A 306 -45.58 42.35 -41.59
CA SER A 306 -44.83 43.11 -40.58
C SER A 306 -45.41 43.13 -39.14
N GLN A 307 -46.48 42.40 -38.85
CA GLN A 307 -46.95 42.22 -37.46
C GLN A 307 -46.26 41.04 -36.74
N THR A 308 -46.29 41.05 -35.40
CA THR A 308 -45.67 40.04 -34.53
C THR A 308 -46.62 39.51 -33.47
N GLN A 309 -46.46 38.24 -33.05
CA GLN A 309 -47.24 37.61 -31.96
C GLN A 309 -46.36 36.70 -31.11
N GLN A 310 -46.46 36.78 -29.78
CA GLN A 310 -45.82 35.84 -28.84
C GLN A 310 -46.65 34.56 -28.70
N LEU A 311 -46.00 33.40 -28.76
CA LEU A 311 -46.56 32.09 -28.38
C LEU A 311 -45.96 31.62 -27.04
N THR A 312 -46.71 30.82 -26.28
CA THR A 312 -46.24 30.13 -25.07
C THR A 312 -46.42 28.63 -25.22
N ALA A 313 -45.64 27.84 -24.47
CA ALA A 313 -45.73 26.39 -24.48
C ALA A 313 -45.65 25.81 -23.07
N THR A 314 -46.53 24.86 -22.76
CA THR A 314 -46.61 24.16 -21.48
C THR A 314 -46.42 22.66 -21.70
N ILE A 315 -45.57 22.02 -20.90
CA ILE A 315 -45.31 20.57 -20.96
C ILE A 315 -46.15 19.88 -19.87
N THR A 316 -46.85 18.80 -20.21
CA THR A 316 -47.67 18.04 -19.25
C THR A 316 -47.31 16.56 -19.22
N ASP A 317 -47.47 15.93 -18.06
CA ASP A 317 -47.43 14.48 -17.89
C ASP A 317 -48.71 13.78 -18.42
N ALA A 318 -48.78 12.45 -18.28
CA ALA A 318 -49.93 11.66 -18.71
C ALA A 318 -51.21 11.90 -17.87
N GLY A 319 -51.09 12.48 -16.68
CA GLY A 319 -52.22 12.93 -15.85
C GLY A 319 -52.68 14.36 -16.16
N GLY A 320 -52.00 15.06 -17.06
CA GLY A 320 -52.26 16.47 -17.40
C GLY A 320 -51.61 17.48 -16.47
N ASN A 321 -50.78 17.05 -15.51
CA ASN A 321 -50.07 17.97 -14.62
C ASN A 321 -48.91 18.65 -15.36
N THR A 322 -48.67 19.93 -15.09
CA THR A 322 -47.54 20.65 -15.69
C THR A 322 -46.22 20.18 -15.10
N ILE A 323 -45.26 19.79 -15.96
CA ILE A 323 -43.91 19.40 -15.54
C ILE A 323 -42.86 20.40 -16.06
N PRO A 324 -41.77 20.66 -15.32
CA PRO A 324 -40.72 21.55 -15.76
C PRO A 324 -39.92 20.94 -16.94
N GLY A 325 -39.56 21.78 -17.91
CA GLY A 325 -38.75 21.38 -19.07
C GLY A 325 -38.56 22.53 -20.07
N THR A 326 -37.68 22.34 -21.05
CA THR A 326 -37.33 23.36 -22.05
C THR A 326 -37.96 23.06 -23.41
N VAL A 327 -38.57 24.07 -24.05
CA VAL A 327 -39.20 23.95 -25.37
C VAL A 327 -38.33 24.60 -26.45
N THR A 328 -38.07 23.89 -27.54
CA THR A 328 -37.40 24.40 -28.75
C THR A 328 -38.43 24.75 -29.83
N TRP A 329 -38.27 25.91 -30.46
CA TRP A 329 -39.23 26.44 -31.45
C TRP A 329 -38.70 26.35 -32.88
N SER A 330 -39.59 26.13 -33.84
CA SER A 330 -39.28 26.11 -35.29
C SER A 330 -40.48 26.59 -36.12
N SER A 331 -40.23 27.03 -37.36
CA SER A 331 -41.25 27.36 -38.37
C SER A 331 -41.03 26.50 -39.61
N ASN A 332 -42.10 25.98 -40.19
CA ASN A 332 -42.00 25.26 -41.47
C ASN A 332 -41.78 26.18 -42.68
N ASN A 333 -42.02 27.50 -42.54
CA ASN A 333 -41.88 28.48 -43.61
C ASN A 333 -41.54 29.86 -43.04
N SER A 334 -40.27 30.06 -42.69
CA SER A 334 -39.75 31.32 -42.16
C SER A 334 -39.86 32.52 -43.12
N GLY A 335 -39.98 32.28 -44.43
CA GLY A 335 -40.24 33.32 -45.43
C GLY A 335 -41.65 33.92 -45.35
N VAL A 336 -42.62 33.16 -44.81
CA VAL A 336 -43.98 33.64 -44.52
C VAL A 336 -44.08 34.11 -43.07
N ALA A 337 -43.68 33.28 -42.11
CA ALA A 337 -43.58 33.67 -40.70
C ALA A 337 -42.41 33.00 -39.99
N SER A 338 -41.50 33.79 -39.42
CA SER A 338 -40.36 33.32 -38.62
C SER A 338 -40.69 33.28 -37.13
N VAL A 339 -39.98 32.47 -36.34
CA VAL A 339 -40.14 32.38 -34.87
C VAL A 339 -38.80 32.49 -34.14
N SER A 340 -38.77 33.18 -33.00
CA SER A 340 -37.60 33.28 -32.13
C SER A 340 -37.43 32.07 -31.19
N ALA A 341 -36.25 31.91 -30.60
CA ALA A 341 -36.00 30.93 -29.55
C ALA A 341 -36.89 31.11 -28.29
N THR A 342 -37.49 32.30 -28.11
CA THR A 342 -38.44 32.60 -27.03
C THR A 342 -39.90 32.47 -27.45
N GLY A 343 -40.20 32.05 -28.69
CA GLY A 343 -41.57 31.86 -29.19
C GLY A 343 -42.24 33.09 -29.82
N VAL A 344 -41.51 34.17 -30.11
CA VAL A 344 -42.06 35.35 -30.83
C VAL A 344 -42.10 35.07 -32.32
N VAL A 345 -43.30 35.13 -32.92
CA VAL A 345 -43.56 34.98 -34.35
C VAL A 345 -43.58 36.34 -35.05
N THR A 346 -42.97 36.46 -36.23
CA THR A 346 -42.98 37.67 -37.08
C THR A 346 -43.49 37.33 -38.48
N ALA A 347 -44.49 38.06 -38.97
CA ALA A 347 -45.08 37.89 -40.30
C ALA A 347 -44.29 38.64 -41.38
N ASN A 348 -43.71 37.90 -42.34
CA ASN A 348 -42.77 38.42 -43.33
C ASN A 348 -43.38 38.58 -44.73
N ALA A 349 -44.26 37.68 -45.15
CA ALA A 349 -44.91 37.71 -46.46
C ALA A 349 -46.29 37.03 -46.42
N PRO A 350 -47.22 37.34 -47.35
CA PRO A 350 -48.53 36.71 -47.39
C PRO A 350 -48.46 35.20 -47.63
N GLY A 351 -49.29 34.42 -46.94
CA GLY A 351 -49.30 32.96 -47.00
C GLY A 351 -49.61 32.31 -45.65
N ASN A 352 -49.30 31.02 -45.52
CA ASN A 352 -49.50 30.24 -44.29
C ASN A 352 -48.18 29.59 -43.83
N ALA A 353 -48.00 29.50 -42.51
CA ALA A 353 -46.87 28.83 -41.87
C ALA A 353 -47.33 28.09 -40.60
N THR A 354 -46.68 26.99 -40.26
CA THR A 354 -46.86 26.26 -39.01
C THR A 354 -45.65 26.48 -38.11
N ILE A 355 -45.91 26.85 -36.86
CA ILE A 355 -44.91 27.03 -35.81
C ILE A 355 -44.99 25.85 -34.85
N THR A 356 -43.88 25.17 -34.59
CA THR A 356 -43.82 23.96 -33.75
C THR A 356 -42.95 24.22 -32.53
N GLY A 357 -43.46 23.87 -31.35
CA GLY A 357 -42.72 23.86 -30.08
C GLY A 357 -42.54 22.42 -29.58
N THR A 358 -41.30 21.98 -29.39
CA THR A 358 -40.94 20.59 -29.06
C THR A 358 -40.18 20.50 -27.73
N SER A 359 -40.47 19.48 -26.91
CA SER A 359 -39.70 19.13 -25.71
C SER A 359 -39.52 17.62 -25.65
N GLY A 360 -38.27 17.15 -25.76
CA GLY A 360 -37.99 15.72 -25.91
C GLY A 360 -38.60 15.17 -27.20
N SER A 361 -39.40 14.10 -27.09
CA SER A 361 -40.08 13.45 -28.22
C SER A 361 -41.51 13.95 -28.47
N VAL A 362 -42.01 14.94 -27.72
CA VAL A 362 -43.39 15.45 -27.82
C VAL A 362 -43.40 16.91 -28.27
N SER A 363 -44.41 17.29 -29.08
CA SER A 363 -44.49 18.61 -29.72
C SER A 363 -45.92 19.12 -29.84
N GLY A 364 -46.09 20.44 -29.72
CA GLY A 364 -47.33 21.16 -30.03
C GLY A 364 -47.12 22.14 -31.20
N VAL A 365 -48.21 22.57 -31.83
CA VAL A 365 -48.17 23.45 -33.01
C VAL A 365 -49.14 24.62 -32.95
N ALA A 366 -48.79 25.72 -33.62
CA ALA A 366 -49.67 26.83 -33.93
C ALA A 366 -49.70 27.11 -35.45
N GLN A 367 -50.87 27.44 -35.99
CA GLN A 367 -51.05 27.78 -37.40
C GLN A 367 -51.11 29.30 -37.60
N VAL A 368 -50.27 29.83 -38.48
CA VAL A 368 -50.13 31.27 -38.75
C VAL A 368 -50.56 31.57 -40.18
N SER A 369 -51.42 32.56 -40.38
CA SER A 369 -51.80 33.08 -41.70
C SER A 369 -51.48 34.57 -41.83
N VAL A 370 -51.03 34.99 -43.02
CA VAL A 370 -50.54 36.35 -43.30
C VAL A 370 -51.18 36.91 -44.55
N SER A 371 -51.62 38.18 -44.53
CA SER A 371 -52.28 38.85 -45.67
C SER A 371 -51.87 40.32 -45.88
N LEU A 372 -52.26 40.90 -47.02
CA LEU A 372 -51.96 42.29 -47.41
C LEU A 372 -53.13 43.27 -47.08
N VAL A 373 -52.79 44.51 -46.74
CA VAL A 373 -53.75 45.62 -46.52
C VAL A 373 -54.53 45.93 -47.82
N PRO A 374 -55.85 46.18 -47.83
CA PRO A 374 -56.62 46.46 -49.07
C PRO A 374 -56.41 47.85 -49.69
N VAL A 375 -56.53 47.99 -51.03
CA VAL A 375 -56.51 49.28 -51.75
C VAL A 375 -57.90 49.93 -51.76
N ARG A 376 -57.96 51.27 -51.63
CA ARG A 376 -59.22 52.05 -51.63
C ARG A 376 -59.25 53.27 -52.56
N ARG A 377 -58.11 53.84 -52.96
CA ARG A 377 -58.07 54.94 -53.94
C ARG A 377 -56.83 54.85 -54.85
N VAL A 378 -56.97 55.33 -56.08
CA VAL A 378 -55.90 55.49 -57.07
C VAL A 378 -55.76 56.98 -57.38
N VAL A 379 -54.53 57.48 -57.44
CA VAL A 379 -54.20 58.85 -57.84
C VAL A 379 -53.10 58.81 -58.90
N VAL A 380 -53.20 59.65 -59.93
CA VAL A 380 -52.15 59.86 -60.94
C VAL A 380 -51.61 61.28 -60.81
N THR A 381 -50.32 61.48 -61.08
CA THR A 381 -49.67 62.80 -61.03
C THR A 381 -48.54 62.88 -62.07
N PRO A 382 -48.40 64.00 -62.82
CA PRO A 382 -49.35 65.12 -62.93
C PRO A 382 -50.65 64.73 -63.64
N ASP A 383 -51.70 65.54 -63.48
CA ASP A 383 -53.01 65.42 -64.13
C ASP A 383 -53.13 66.26 -65.42
N ALA A 384 -52.14 67.10 -65.73
CA ALA A 384 -52.00 67.80 -67.01
C ALA A 384 -50.54 67.97 -67.45
N LEU A 385 -50.31 68.02 -68.77
CA LEU A 385 -49.02 68.14 -69.45
C LEU A 385 -49.14 69.07 -70.67
N SER A 386 -48.06 69.80 -71.00
CA SER A 386 -47.96 70.65 -72.17
C SER A 386 -46.55 70.60 -72.76
N PHE A 387 -46.45 70.66 -74.09
CA PHE A 387 -45.25 70.37 -74.86
C PHE A 387 -45.07 71.30 -76.08
N THR A 388 -43.90 71.23 -76.72
CA THR A 388 -43.64 71.59 -78.11
C THR A 388 -43.32 70.33 -78.96
N VAL A 389 -43.40 70.44 -80.29
CA VAL A 389 -43.19 69.29 -81.19
C VAL A 389 -41.71 68.87 -81.15
N GLY A 390 -41.43 67.78 -80.44
CA GLY A 390 -40.08 67.26 -80.20
C GLY A 390 -39.68 67.20 -78.73
N ASP A 391 -40.51 67.70 -77.81
CA ASP A 391 -40.25 67.61 -76.36
C ASP A 391 -40.16 66.14 -75.88
N PRO A 392 -39.38 65.88 -74.81
CA PRO A 392 -39.22 64.53 -74.27
C PRO A 392 -40.49 64.00 -73.61
N ALA A 393 -40.64 62.68 -73.64
CA ALA A 393 -41.74 62.00 -72.98
C ALA A 393 -41.71 62.18 -71.44
N THR A 394 -42.88 62.39 -70.83
CA THR A 394 -43.03 62.62 -69.38
C THR A 394 -43.75 61.48 -68.69
N GLN A 395 -43.22 61.03 -67.55
CA GLN A 395 -43.72 59.86 -66.82
C GLN A 395 -44.84 60.24 -65.85
N LEU A 396 -45.97 59.52 -65.91
CA LEU A 396 -47.04 59.60 -64.91
C LEU A 396 -46.70 58.71 -63.71
N VAL A 397 -46.85 59.25 -62.49
CA VAL A 397 -46.68 58.49 -61.23
C VAL A 397 -48.05 58.08 -60.71
N VAL A 398 -48.18 56.82 -60.31
CA VAL A 398 -49.42 56.26 -59.74
C VAL A 398 -49.24 55.97 -58.27
N THR A 399 -50.15 56.48 -57.43
CA THR A 399 -50.15 56.24 -56.00
C THR A 399 -51.40 55.46 -55.61
N LEU A 400 -51.21 54.30 -54.97
CA LEU A 400 -52.27 53.49 -54.39
C LEU A 400 -52.42 53.83 -52.90
N LEU A 401 -53.64 54.07 -52.45
CA LEU A 401 -53.93 54.47 -51.08
C LEU A 401 -54.91 53.50 -50.40
N ASP A 402 -54.74 53.32 -49.09
CA ASP A 402 -55.67 52.57 -48.23
C ASP A 402 -56.88 53.40 -47.78
N SER A 403 -57.69 52.87 -46.85
CA SER A 403 -58.88 53.53 -46.31
C SER A 403 -58.63 54.78 -45.45
N ILE A 404 -57.41 54.97 -44.94
CA ILE A 404 -57.02 56.14 -44.14
C ILE A 404 -56.13 57.11 -44.94
N GLY A 405 -55.88 56.83 -46.22
CA GLY A 405 -55.04 57.64 -47.10
C GLY A 405 -53.54 57.33 -46.99
N GLY A 406 -53.16 56.23 -46.32
CA GLY A 406 -51.78 55.74 -46.29
C GLY A 406 -51.35 55.16 -47.64
N THR A 407 -50.08 55.37 -48.01
CA THR A 407 -49.52 54.86 -49.27
C THR A 407 -49.24 53.37 -49.20
N LEU A 408 -49.77 52.62 -50.19
CA LEU A 408 -49.56 51.19 -50.31
C LEU A 408 -48.50 50.88 -51.36
N SER A 409 -47.57 49.99 -51.04
CA SER A 409 -46.64 49.42 -52.04
C SER A 409 -47.42 48.74 -53.16
N GLN A 410 -47.00 48.99 -54.42
CA GLN A 410 -47.58 48.38 -55.61
C GLN A 410 -47.19 46.90 -55.80
N THR A 411 -46.27 46.35 -55.00
CA THR A 411 -45.90 44.93 -55.07
C THR A 411 -47.12 44.06 -54.78
N GLY A 412 -47.55 43.25 -55.77
CA GLY A 412 -48.78 42.47 -55.71
C GLY A 412 -50.08 43.25 -56.04
N ARG A 413 -49.97 44.47 -56.59
CA ARG A 413 -51.12 45.37 -56.88
C ARG A 413 -51.00 46.07 -58.25
N PRO A 414 -51.09 45.34 -59.37
CA PRO A 414 -50.83 45.89 -60.70
C PRO A 414 -51.80 47.01 -61.14
N VAL A 415 -51.32 47.84 -62.07
CA VAL A 415 -52.04 48.97 -62.71
C VAL A 415 -51.80 48.97 -64.23
N THR A 416 -52.69 49.61 -65.01
CA THR A 416 -52.61 49.71 -66.49
C THR A 416 -52.92 51.14 -66.99
N PHE A 417 -52.49 51.47 -68.23
CA PHE A 417 -52.57 52.82 -68.83
C PHE A 417 -53.10 52.80 -70.28
N ALA A 418 -53.77 53.87 -70.74
CA ALA A 418 -54.20 54.05 -72.15
C ALA A 418 -54.32 55.54 -72.57
N SER A 419 -54.10 55.86 -73.86
CA SER A 419 -54.28 57.21 -74.48
C SER A 419 -55.48 57.23 -75.42
N ASN A 420 -56.22 58.35 -75.49
CA ASN A 420 -57.34 58.52 -76.42
C ASN A 420 -56.97 59.03 -77.82
N ASN A 421 -55.78 59.63 -78.02
CA ASN A 421 -55.37 60.23 -79.29
C ASN A 421 -53.85 60.14 -79.50
N THR A 422 -53.41 59.00 -80.04
CA THR A 422 -52.00 58.66 -80.26
C THR A 422 -51.31 59.50 -81.33
N SER A 423 -52.05 60.14 -82.23
CA SER A 423 -51.51 61.08 -83.23
C SER A 423 -50.97 62.38 -82.60
N VAL A 424 -51.42 62.70 -81.38
CA VAL A 424 -50.96 63.84 -80.59
C VAL A 424 -50.04 63.38 -79.46
N ALA A 425 -50.46 62.38 -78.67
CA ALA A 425 -49.63 61.83 -77.61
C ALA A 425 -49.89 60.33 -77.34
N THR A 426 -48.81 59.55 -77.28
CA THR A 426 -48.83 58.12 -76.94
C THR A 426 -48.52 57.90 -75.45
N VAL A 427 -48.93 56.76 -74.89
CA VAL A 427 -48.54 56.34 -73.52
C VAL A 427 -48.08 54.89 -73.48
N SER A 428 -47.04 54.60 -72.70
CA SER A 428 -46.54 53.23 -72.46
C SER A 428 -47.35 52.49 -71.40
N GLY A 429 -47.21 51.15 -71.34
CA GLY A 429 -47.78 50.33 -70.26
C GLY A 429 -47.21 50.63 -68.86
N THR A 430 -46.16 51.44 -68.75
CA THR A 430 -45.61 51.95 -67.48
C THR A 430 -46.05 53.38 -67.17
N GLY A 431 -46.77 54.07 -68.06
CA GLY A 431 -47.26 55.44 -67.86
C GLY A 431 -46.41 56.56 -68.46
N LEU A 432 -45.47 56.27 -69.36
CA LEU A 432 -44.63 57.27 -70.03
C LEU A 432 -45.36 57.89 -71.24
N VAL A 433 -45.59 59.20 -71.23
CA VAL A 433 -46.41 59.94 -72.21
C VAL A 433 -45.55 60.75 -73.18
N SER A 434 -45.62 60.49 -74.49
CA SER A 434 -44.75 61.12 -75.51
C SER A 434 -45.53 62.03 -76.46
N PRO A 435 -45.12 63.30 -76.69
CA PRO A 435 -45.74 64.15 -77.71
C PRO A 435 -45.31 63.75 -79.14
N VAL A 436 -46.25 63.80 -80.08
CA VAL A 436 -46.06 63.34 -81.47
C VAL A 436 -46.29 64.47 -82.49
N GLY A 437 -47.31 65.30 -82.30
CA GLY A 437 -47.68 66.38 -83.21
C GLY A 437 -48.54 67.46 -82.54
N PRO A 438 -48.71 68.64 -83.16
CA PRO A 438 -49.46 69.75 -82.58
C PRO A 438 -50.94 69.40 -82.40
N GLY A 439 -51.47 69.48 -81.16
CA GLY A 439 -52.85 69.12 -80.81
C GLY A 439 -53.04 68.84 -79.30
N THR A 440 -54.16 68.19 -78.92
CA THR A 440 -54.50 67.77 -77.54
C THR A 440 -54.92 66.28 -77.39
N ALA A 441 -54.67 65.66 -76.23
CA ALA A 441 -54.98 64.25 -75.89
C ALA A 441 -55.21 64.00 -74.38
N VAL A 442 -55.78 62.84 -74.00
CA VAL A 442 -56.08 62.42 -72.61
C VAL A 442 -55.63 60.97 -72.34
N ILE A 443 -55.06 60.72 -71.16
CA ILE A 443 -54.53 59.46 -70.65
C ILE A 443 -55.37 58.95 -69.46
N THR A 444 -55.63 57.64 -69.37
CA THR A 444 -56.36 57.00 -68.25
C THR A 444 -55.52 55.88 -67.60
N VAL A 445 -55.64 55.73 -66.29
CA VAL A 445 -54.98 54.71 -65.44
C VAL A 445 -56.01 53.87 -64.68
N THR A 446 -55.80 52.56 -64.53
CA THR A 446 -56.69 51.63 -63.80
C THR A 446 -55.92 50.69 -62.88
N GLN A 447 -56.39 50.40 -61.66
CA GLN A 447 -55.83 49.37 -60.77
C GLN A 447 -56.58 48.04 -60.92
N THR A 448 -55.87 46.96 -61.24
CA THR A 448 -56.47 45.73 -61.79
C THR A 448 -57.25 44.90 -60.77
N GLY A 449 -56.89 44.96 -59.48
CA GLY A 449 -57.53 44.14 -58.43
C GLY A 449 -58.79 44.76 -57.80
N SER A 450 -59.03 46.05 -58.03
CA SER A 450 -60.15 46.82 -57.45
C SER A 450 -60.98 47.59 -58.48
N GLY A 451 -60.48 47.76 -59.71
CA GLY A 451 -61.17 48.44 -60.81
C GLY A 451 -61.15 49.98 -60.75
N LEU A 452 -60.49 50.58 -59.75
CA LEU A 452 -60.45 52.03 -59.55
C LEU A 452 -59.54 52.74 -60.57
N THR A 453 -59.88 53.97 -60.97
CA THR A 453 -59.23 54.70 -62.09
C THR A 453 -58.85 56.16 -61.78
N ALA A 454 -57.97 56.75 -62.60
CA ALA A 454 -57.57 58.17 -62.60
C ALA A 454 -57.14 58.64 -64.02
N GLN A 455 -57.03 59.95 -64.31
CA GLN A 455 -56.77 60.49 -65.66
C GLN A 455 -55.80 61.70 -65.71
N ALA A 456 -55.21 61.98 -66.89
CA ALA A 456 -54.34 63.14 -67.16
C ALA A 456 -54.46 63.69 -68.61
N THR A 457 -54.22 64.99 -68.86
CA THR A 457 -54.42 65.68 -70.19
C THR A 457 -53.11 66.22 -70.83
N VAL A 458 -53.02 66.41 -72.16
CA VAL A 458 -51.77 66.72 -72.93
C VAL A 458 -51.97 67.74 -74.09
N THR A 459 -51.00 68.64 -74.42
CA THR A 459 -51.04 69.72 -75.49
C THR A 459 -49.68 70.00 -76.22
N VAL A 460 -49.56 70.46 -77.51
CA VAL A 460 -48.25 70.58 -78.30
C VAL A 460 -48.05 71.77 -79.35
N THR A 461 -46.84 72.44 -79.53
CA THR A 461 -46.52 73.70 -80.39
C THR A 461 -45.09 73.86 -81.15
N ARG A 462 -44.63 75.03 -81.75
CA ARG A 462 -43.40 75.23 -82.68
C ARG A 462 -42.76 76.69 -82.90
N VAL A 463 -41.59 76.92 -83.62
CA VAL A 463 -40.62 78.14 -83.56
C VAL A 463 -39.72 78.56 -84.83
N PRO A 464 -39.13 79.82 -85.01
CA PRO A 464 -38.29 80.31 -86.19
C PRO A 464 -36.77 80.77 -86.01
N VAL A 465 -35.96 80.91 -87.09
CA VAL A 465 -34.46 81.10 -87.10
C VAL A 465 -33.92 82.43 -86.52
N ALA A 466 -32.86 82.35 -85.70
CA ALA A 466 -32.11 83.50 -85.16
C ALA A 466 -30.56 83.41 -85.21
N SER A 467 -29.93 82.23 -85.31
CA SER A 467 -28.45 82.11 -85.33
C SER A 467 -27.92 80.94 -86.20
N VAL A 468 -26.62 80.97 -86.53
CA VAL A 468 -25.90 79.92 -87.27
C VAL A 468 -24.65 79.51 -86.48
N THR A 469 -24.43 78.21 -86.33
CA THR A 469 -23.28 77.65 -85.62
C THR A 469 -22.57 76.60 -86.48
N ILE A 470 -21.23 76.64 -86.55
CA ILE A 470 -20.43 75.63 -87.26
C ILE A 470 -20.04 74.50 -86.30
N ALA A 471 -20.09 73.25 -86.78
CA ALA A 471 -19.64 72.06 -86.07
C ALA A 471 -18.99 71.05 -87.04
N PRO A 472 -18.01 70.24 -86.60
CA PRO A 472 -17.33 70.34 -85.31
C PRO A 472 -16.50 71.63 -85.21
N ALA A 473 -16.47 72.23 -84.02
CA ALA A 473 -15.41 73.18 -83.69
C ALA A 473 -14.12 72.36 -83.55
N LEU A 474 -13.12 72.66 -84.38
CA LEU A 474 -11.86 71.93 -84.44
C LEU A 474 -10.71 72.86 -84.14
N ASP A 475 -10.22 72.82 -82.91
CA ASP A 475 -9.07 73.63 -82.51
C ASP A 475 -7.82 73.28 -83.29
N THR A 476 -7.65 72.01 -83.71
CA THR A 476 -6.48 71.55 -84.47
C THR A 476 -6.77 70.60 -85.62
N LEU A 477 -6.01 70.70 -86.70
CA LEU A 477 -5.99 69.76 -87.82
C LEU A 477 -4.54 69.35 -88.14
N ILE A 478 -4.27 68.08 -88.43
CA ILE A 478 -2.89 67.63 -88.73
C ILE A 478 -2.59 67.86 -90.22
N VAL A 479 -1.38 68.33 -90.55
CA VAL A 479 -0.90 68.48 -91.95
C VAL A 479 -1.21 67.23 -92.79
N GLY A 480 -1.84 67.43 -93.95
CA GLY A 480 -2.27 66.36 -94.87
C GLY A 480 -3.64 65.73 -94.56
N GLN A 481 -4.28 66.08 -93.44
CA GLN A 481 -5.65 65.67 -93.14
C GLN A 481 -6.69 66.62 -93.74
N ALA A 482 -7.87 66.07 -94.02
CA ALA A 482 -9.03 66.84 -94.47
C ALA A 482 -10.25 66.52 -93.60
N VAL A 483 -11.07 67.53 -93.30
CA VAL A 483 -12.23 67.41 -92.42
C VAL A 483 -13.47 68.10 -93.01
N GLN A 484 -14.65 67.57 -92.71
CA GLN A 484 -15.92 68.09 -93.19
C GLN A 484 -16.60 68.87 -92.06
N LEU A 485 -16.84 70.17 -92.29
CA LEU A 485 -17.66 70.99 -91.40
C LEU A 485 -19.12 70.95 -91.86
N ALA A 486 -20.02 71.14 -90.89
CA ALA A 486 -21.46 71.28 -91.06
C ALA A 486 -21.91 72.53 -90.30
N ALA A 487 -22.96 73.19 -90.78
CA ALA A 487 -23.50 74.38 -90.13
C ALA A 487 -24.95 74.13 -89.74
N THR A 488 -25.30 74.57 -88.54
CA THR A 488 -26.59 74.34 -87.90
C THR A 488 -27.27 75.67 -87.65
N THR A 489 -28.42 75.87 -88.28
CA THR A 489 -29.31 77.01 -87.99
C THR A 489 -30.09 76.77 -86.70
N LYS A 490 -30.26 77.79 -85.86
CA LYS A 490 -30.99 77.72 -84.59
C LYS A 490 -32.00 78.83 -84.44
N ASP A 491 -33.06 78.61 -83.66
CA ASP A 491 -34.11 79.59 -83.34
C ASP A 491 -33.68 80.63 -82.28
N GLY A 492 -34.58 81.55 -81.95
CA GLY A 492 -34.37 82.60 -80.94
C GLY A 492 -34.16 82.11 -79.50
N SER A 493 -34.50 80.85 -79.22
CA SER A 493 -34.26 80.17 -77.93
C SER A 493 -33.05 79.22 -77.99
N GLY A 494 -32.42 79.06 -79.16
CA GLY A 494 -31.25 78.21 -79.39
C GLY A 494 -31.55 76.78 -79.87
N ASN A 495 -32.80 76.44 -80.20
CA ASN A 495 -33.16 75.11 -80.72
C ASN A 495 -32.77 74.96 -82.19
N THR A 496 -32.27 73.79 -82.59
CA THR A 496 -31.87 73.52 -83.97
C THR A 496 -33.06 73.48 -84.93
N LEU A 497 -32.92 74.16 -86.06
CA LEU A 497 -33.87 74.18 -87.17
C LEU A 497 -33.29 73.45 -88.37
N THR A 498 -34.11 72.65 -89.04
CA THR A 498 -33.72 71.79 -90.16
C THR A 498 -34.27 72.32 -91.49
N GLY A 499 -33.61 71.98 -92.60
CA GLY A 499 -34.06 72.32 -93.97
C GLY A 499 -33.73 73.75 -94.44
N ARG A 500 -32.64 74.36 -93.96
CA ARG A 500 -32.21 75.74 -94.32
C ARG A 500 -30.96 75.76 -95.21
N THR A 501 -30.79 76.80 -96.03
CA THR A 501 -29.71 76.95 -97.05
C THR A 501 -28.46 77.65 -96.48
N ILE A 502 -27.25 77.23 -96.86
CA ILE A 502 -25.98 77.70 -96.25
C ILE A 502 -24.85 77.93 -97.30
N VAL A 503 -23.98 78.93 -97.08
CA VAL A 503 -22.79 79.30 -97.90
C VAL A 503 -21.51 79.30 -97.03
N TRP A 504 -20.33 78.93 -97.58
CA TRP A 504 -19.04 78.75 -96.88
C TRP A 504 -17.85 79.55 -97.46
N ASP A 505 -16.84 79.90 -96.62
CA ASP A 505 -15.62 80.66 -96.98
C ASP A 505 -14.42 80.42 -96.02
N GLY A 506 -13.17 80.75 -96.38
CA GLY A 506 -11.94 80.48 -95.59
C GLY A 506 -10.81 81.53 -95.70
N SER A 507 -9.98 81.70 -94.66
CA SER A 507 -9.12 82.90 -94.51
C SER A 507 -7.69 82.86 -95.06
N ASP A 508 -7.06 81.70 -95.25
CA ASP A 508 -5.71 81.57 -95.84
C ASP A 508 -5.48 80.17 -96.45
N ASP A 509 -5.54 80.09 -97.78
CA ASP A 509 -5.37 78.84 -98.54
C ASP A 509 -3.95 78.24 -98.47
N ASN A 510 -2.92 78.96 -97.97
CA ASN A 510 -1.59 78.37 -97.77
C ASN A 510 -1.53 77.46 -96.54
N ILE A 511 -2.45 77.66 -95.59
CA ILE A 511 -2.56 76.90 -94.33
C ILE A 511 -3.55 75.75 -94.52
N ALA A 512 -4.73 76.03 -95.08
CA ALA A 512 -5.69 75.01 -95.50
C ALA A 512 -6.69 75.52 -96.55
N SER A 513 -7.13 74.67 -97.48
CA SER A 513 -8.15 75.02 -98.48
C SER A 513 -9.57 74.61 -98.06
N VAL A 514 -10.59 75.41 -98.43
CA VAL A 514 -12.01 75.18 -98.06
C VAL A 514 -12.92 75.02 -99.29
N SER A 515 -13.84 74.03 -99.28
CA SER A 515 -14.80 73.78 -100.36
C SER A 515 -16.21 74.35 -100.10
N SER A 516 -17.02 74.47 -101.17
CA SER A 516 -18.39 74.99 -101.14
C SER A 516 -19.39 74.19 -100.29
N ASN A 517 -19.08 72.93 -99.97
CA ASN A 517 -19.85 72.11 -99.03
C ASN A 517 -19.25 72.08 -97.61
N GLY A 518 -18.22 72.87 -97.31
CA GLY A 518 -17.63 73.02 -95.97
C GLY A 518 -16.45 72.08 -95.64
N ARG A 519 -15.76 71.50 -96.63
CA ARG A 519 -14.61 70.61 -96.40
C ARG A 519 -13.29 71.39 -96.38
N VAL A 520 -12.50 71.23 -95.32
CA VAL A 520 -11.22 71.91 -95.08
C VAL A 520 -10.06 70.91 -95.21
N THR A 521 -8.96 71.26 -95.89
CA THR A 521 -7.79 70.38 -96.07
C THR A 521 -6.48 71.06 -95.65
N ALA A 522 -5.78 70.52 -94.65
CA ALA A 522 -4.57 71.12 -94.06
C ALA A 522 -3.30 70.91 -94.89
N ILE A 523 -2.54 71.99 -95.09
CA ILE A 523 -1.36 72.05 -95.97
C ILE A 523 -0.07 72.28 -95.17
N ALA A 524 -0.05 73.24 -94.25
CA ALA A 524 1.14 73.59 -93.47
C ALA A 524 0.77 74.06 -92.04
N PRO A 525 1.65 73.92 -91.03
CA PRO A 525 1.34 74.37 -89.67
C PRO A 525 1.08 75.89 -89.61
N GLY A 526 0.01 76.30 -88.94
CA GLY A 526 -0.50 77.67 -88.99
C GLY A 526 -1.89 77.80 -88.35
N THR A 527 -2.63 78.87 -88.61
CA THR A 527 -4.01 79.04 -88.13
C THR A 527 -4.89 79.67 -89.20
N ILE A 528 -6.08 79.11 -89.43
CA ILE A 528 -7.06 79.55 -90.44
C ILE A 528 -8.45 79.70 -89.81
N THR A 529 -9.25 80.66 -90.30
CA THR A 529 -10.65 80.85 -89.93
C THR A 529 -11.57 80.51 -91.10
N VAL A 530 -12.68 79.82 -90.82
CA VAL A 530 -13.69 79.34 -91.77
C VAL A 530 -15.06 79.89 -91.38
N THR A 531 -15.86 80.35 -92.35
CA THR A 531 -17.13 81.08 -92.13
C THR A 531 -18.31 80.38 -92.83
N ALA A 532 -19.50 80.41 -92.23
CA ALA A 532 -20.74 79.86 -92.78
C ALA A 532 -21.94 80.80 -92.58
N THR A 533 -22.82 80.95 -93.58
CA THR A 533 -23.91 81.96 -93.59
C THR A 533 -25.27 81.38 -93.99
N SER A 534 -26.35 81.71 -93.26
CA SER A 534 -27.75 81.33 -93.56
C SER A 534 -28.74 82.40 -93.09
N GLU A 535 -29.76 82.73 -93.89
CA GLU A 535 -30.80 83.74 -93.59
C GLU A 535 -30.25 85.08 -93.03
N GLY A 536 -29.09 85.51 -93.52
CA GLY A 536 -28.41 86.74 -93.10
C GLY A 536 -27.67 86.65 -91.75
N LYS A 537 -27.61 85.48 -91.12
CA LYS A 537 -26.83 85.20 -89.91
C LYS A 537 -25.61 84.34 -90.23
N THR A 538 -24.51 84.57 -89.51
CA THR A 538 -23.21 83.93 -89.75
C THR A 538 -22.73 83.16 -88.53
N GLY A 539 -21.88 82.17 -88.76
CA GLY A 539 -21.04 81.52 -87.75
C GLY A 539 -19.62 81.35 -88.30
N THR A 540 -18.62 81.25 -87.42
CA THR A 540 -17.20 81.10 -87.77
C THR A 540 -16.54 80.00 -86.92
N ALA A 541 -15.47 79.38 -87.44
CA ALA A 541 -14.64 78.40 -86.75
C ALA A 541 -13.16 78.67 -87.05
N THR A 542 -12.28 78.59 -86.05
CA THR A 542 -10.82 78.78 -86.22
C THR A 542 -10.12 77.44 -86.00
N ILE A 543 -9.16 77.10 -86.86
CA ILE A 543 -8.47 75.80 -86.90
C ILE A 543 -6.95 76.04 -86.91
N VAL A 544 -6.22 75.44 -85.97
CA VAL A 544 -4.75 75.47 -85.91
C VAL A 544 -4.19 74.23 -86.59
N VAL A 545 -3.49 74.39 -87.71
CA VAL A 545 -2.80 73.27 -88.36
C VAL A 545 -1.53 72.92 -87.58
N ILE A 546 -1.34 71.64 -87.26
CA ILE A 546 -0.20 71.11 -86.49
C ILE A 546 0.52 69.98 -87.24
N ALA A 547 1.79 69.75 -86.92
CA ALA A 547 2.56 68.65 -87.48
C ALA A 547 2.07 67.28 -86.98
N VAL A 548 2.36 66.20 -87.73
CA VAL A 548 2.00 64.82 -87.36
C VAL A 548 2.62 64.47 -85.99
N PRO A 549 1.82 64.04 -85.00
CA PRO A 549 2.32 63.70 -83.66
C PRO A 549 3.04 62.35 -83.66
N VAL A 550 4.05 62.21 -82.80
CA VAL A 550 4.63 60.90 -82.49
C VAL A 550 3.56 60.02 -81.86
N ALA A 551 3.32 58.83 -82.44
CA ALA A 551 2.37 57.85 -81.90
C ALA A 551 3.07 56.73 -81.13
N SER A 552 4.26 56.32 -81.58
CA SER A 552 5.08 55.29 -80.93
C SER A 552 6.57 55.61 -80.98
N VAL A 553 7.32 55.06 -80.02
CA VAL A 553 8.78 55.01 -80.03
C VAL A 553 9.18 53.54 -79.94
N THR A 554 10.17 53.09 -80.71
CA THR A 554 10.67 51.69 -80.64
C THR A 554 12.15 51.68 -80.32
N ILE A 555 12.55 50.88 -79.32
CA ILE A 555 13.93 50.76 -78.82
C ILE A 555 14.57 49.43 -79.24
N SER A 556 15.88 49.42 -79.49
CA SER A 556 16.66 48.25 -79.89
C SER A 556 18.10 48.29 -79.32
N PRO A 557 18.69 47.16 -78.87
CA PRO A 557 18.10 45.83 -78.78
C PRO A 557 17.03 45.73 -77.68
N THR A 558 16.20 44.70 -77.72
CA THR A 558 15.15 44.47 -76.70
C THR A 558 15.67 43.87 -75.40
N SER A 559 16.90 43.37 -75.36
CA SER A 559 17.59 43.00 -74.13
C SER A 559 19.11 43.06 -74.27
N ALA A 560 19.81 43.17 -73.14
CA ALA A 560 21.26 43.10 -73.02
C ALA A 560 21.68 42.58 -71.64
N ALA A 561 22.94 42.13 -71.49
CA ALA A 561 23.47 41.65 -70.22
C ALA A 561 24.86 42.23 -69.92
N VAL A 562 25.11 42.62 -68.67
CA VAL A 562 26.38 43.19 -68.19
C VAL A 562 26.74 42.67 -66.80
N LEU A 563 28.01 42.75 -66.42
CA LEU A 563 28.46 42.55 -65.04
C LEU A 563 28.51 43.90 -64.31
N VAL A 564 28.23 43.88 -63.00
CA VAL A 564 28.37 45.05 -62.12
C VAL A 564 29.75 45.71 -62.29
N GLY A 565 29.76 47.01 -62.59
CA GLY A 565 30.95 47.85 -62.61
C GLY A 565 31.96 47.63 -63.75
N SER A 566 31.78 46.64 -64.63
CA SER A 566 32.83 46.25 -65.61
C SER A 566 32.47 46.45 -67.08
N ASN A 567 31.19 46.33 -67.47
CA ASN A 567 30.76 46.39 -68.89
C ASN A 567 29.60 47.37 -69.13
N THR A 568 29.50 47.90 -70.35
CA THR A 568 28.42 48.77 -70.82
C THR A 568 27.61 48.14 -71.95
N ALA A 569 26.32 48.48 -72.06
CA ALA A 569 25.46 48.12 -73.20
C ALA A 569 24.90 49.39 -73.87
N ALA A 570 24.66 49.38 -75.18
CA ALA A 570 24.15 50.54 -75.91
C ALA A 570 22.77 50.27 -76.52
N PHE A 571 21.86 51.23 -76.38
CA PHE A 571 20.50 51.19 -76.92
C PHE A 571 20.26 52.34 -77.91
N THR A 572 19.47 52.08 -78.95
CA THR A 572 19.04 53.06 -79.95
C THR A 572 17.52 53.07 -80.05
N ALA A 573 16.91 54.17 -80.49
CA ALA A 573 15.46 54.28 -80.61
C ALA A 573 15.04 55.17 -81.79
N VAL A 574 13.83 54.93 -82.31
CA VAL A 574 13.22 55.73 -83.39
C VAL A 574 11.78 56.08 -83.06
N ALA A 575 11.37 57.31 -83.39
CA ALA A 575 10.01 57.81 -83.25
C ALA A 575 9.20 57.55 -84.53
N LYS A 576 7.92 57.19 -84.40
CA LYS A 576 7.03 56.86 -85.51
C LYS A 576 5.63 57.47 -85.35
N ASP A 577 4.98 57.75 -86.47
CA ASP A 577 3.58 58.19 -86.52
C ASP A 577 2.59 57.02 -86.27
N GLY A 578 1.28 57.32 -86.30
CA GLY A 578 0.22 56.33 -86.09
C GLY A 578 0.08 55.29 -87.21
N SER A 579 0.76 55.48 -88.33
CA SER A 579 0.83 54.55 -89.47
C SER A 579 2.14 53.76 -89.51
N GLY A 580 3.06 54.01 -88.56
CA GLY A 580 4.35 53.33 -88.44
C GLY A 580 5.50 53.95 -89.23
N ASN A 581 5.29 55.09 -89.90
CA ASN A 581 6.34 55.81 -90.63
C ASN A 581 7.30 56.49 -89.65
N VAL A 582 8.59 56.53 -89.99
CA VAL A 582 9.62 57.15 -89.12
C VAL A 582 9.51 58.68 -89.19
N LEU A 583 9.40 59.30 -88.01
CA LEU A 583 9.39 60.75 -87.84
C LEU A 583 10.82 61.23 -87.58
N ASN A 584 11.49 61.68 -88.63
CA ASN A 584 12.86 62.20 -88.55
C ASN A 584 12.92 63.54 -87.80
N GLY A 585 14.07 63.82 -87.17
CA GLY A 585 14.34 65.10 -86.49
C GLY A 585 13.70 65.28 -85.11
N ARG A 586 13.02 64.26 -84.56
CA ARG A 586 12.40 64.33 -83.22
C ARG A 586 13.43 64.06 -82.11
N THR A 587 13.30 64.76 -80.99
CA THR A 587 14.16 64.58 -79.81
C THR A 587 13.78 63.30 -79.07
N ILE A 588 14.77 62.48 -78.70
CA ILE A 588 14.58 61.23 -77.95
C ILE A 588 15.41 61.28 -76.66
N THR A 589 14.80 60.86 -75.55
CA THR A 589 15.42 60.82 -74.22
C THR A 589 15.36 59.41 -73.64
N PHE A 590 16.49 58.85 -73.19
CA PHE A 590 16.56 57.53 -72.56
C PHE A 590 16.45 57.59 -71.04
N ALA A 591 15.82 56.59 -70.43
CA ALA A 591 15.66 56.45 -68.99
C ALA A 591 15.83 54.98 -68.56
N SER A 592 16.26 54.78 -67.31
CA SER A 592 16.31 53.46 -66.66
C SER A 592 15.23 53.40 -65.58
N SER A 593 14.46 52.31 -65.55
CA SER A 593 13.43 52.08 -64.53
C SER A 593 13.99 51.85 -63.13
N ASN A 594 15.29 51.54 -63.01
CA ASN A 594 15.96 51.34 -61.72
C ASN A 594 17.44 51.72 -61.82
N THR A 595 17.72 53.00 -61.51
CA THR A 595 19.09 53.56 -61.54
C THR A 595 20.02 52.97 -60.49
N ALA A 596 19.50 52.32 -59.43
CA ALA A 596 20.31 51.58 -58.47
C ALA A 596 20.78 50.21 -59.01
N VAL A 597 20.08 49.64 -60.01
CA VAL A 597 20.50 48.42 -60.71
C VAL A 597 21.31 48.74 -61.96
N ALA A 598 20.86 49.69 -62.79
CA ALA A 598 21.63 50.17 -63.94
C ALA A 598 21.32 51.63 -64.29
N THR A 599 22.34 52.43 -64.62
CA THR A 599 22.15 53.79 -65.14
C THR A 599 22.25 53.82 -66.65
N VAL A 600 21.60 54.79 -67.31
CA VAL A 600 21.67 55.01 -68.76
C VAL A 600 21.86 56.50 -69.05
N ASN A 601 22.68 56.83 -70.03
CA ASN A 601 22.86 58.19 -70.51
C ASN A 601 21.65 58.63 -71.34
N ALA A 602 21.01 59.73 -70.91
CA ALA A 602 19.74 60.18 -71.44
C ALA A 602 19.76 60.62 -72.92
N SER A 603 20.90 61.00 -73.48
CA SER A 603 21.00 61.43 -74.90
C SER A 603 21.72 60.43 -75.81
N THR A 604 22.52 59.51 -75.27
CA THR A 604 23.30 58.53 -76.07
C THR A 604 22.82 57.09 -75.94
N GLY A 605 21.95 56.76 -74.98
CA GLY A 605 21.41 55.40 -74.79
C GLY A 605 22.42 54.37 -74.26
N VAL A 606 23.62 54.80 -73.83
CA VAL A 606 24.64 53.90 -73.24
C VAL A 606 24.33 53.66 -71.76
N ALA A 607 24.25 52.39 -71.36
CA ALA A 607 23.89 51.93 -70.03
C ALA A 607 25.01 51.14 -69.33
N THR A 608 25.07 51.25 -68.00
CA THR A 608 26.07 50.64 -67.09
C THR A 608 25.40 49.89 -65.95
N GLY A 609 25.90 48.70 -65.60
CA GLY A 609 25.41 47.92 -64.46
C GLY A 609 25.98 48.37 -63.12
N VAL A 610 25.10 48.71 -62.17
CA VAL A 610 25.42 49.28 -60.85
C VAL A 610 25.25 48.26 -59.72
N ALA A 611 24.20 47.43 -59.77
CA ALA A 611 23.96 46.36 -58.79
C ALA A 611 23.27 45.15 -59.45
N PRO A 612 23.37 43.93 -58.89
CA PRO A 612 22.74 42.75 -59.49
C PRO A 612 21.21 42.88 -59.53
N GLY A 613 20.61 42.52 -60.67
CA GLY A 613 19.16 42.62 -60.88
C GLY A 613 18.82 42.87 -62.35
N THR A 614 17.58 43.29 -62.62
CA THR A 614 17.13 43.74 -63.94
C THR A 614 16.66 45.19 -63.88
N ALA A 615 16.99 45.95 -64.92
CA ALA A 615 16.51 47.31 -65.13
C ALA A 615 15.95 47.44 -66.55
N ASN A 616 14.79 48.08 -66.70
CA ASN A 616 14.20 48.32 -68.00
C ASN A 616 14.70 49.68 -68.52
N ILE A 617 15.35 49.66 -69.68
CA ILE A 617 15.70 50.87 -70.42
C ILE A 617 14.54 51.24 -71.34
N THR A 618 14.11 52.49 -71.29
CA THR A 618 13.07 53.03 -72.17
C THR A 618 13.56 54.29 -72.86
N ALA A 619 12.97 54.61 -74.01
CA ALA A 619 13.23 55.83 -74.76
C ALA A 619 11.91 56.60 -74.94
N SER A 620 11.91 57.91 -74.74
CA SER A 620 10.71 58.76 -74.87
C SER A 620 10.90 59.93 -75.83
N SER A 621 9.82 60.29 -76.51
CA SER A 621 9.72 61.42 -77.45
C SER A 621 8.29 61.94 -77.44
N GLU A 622 8.10 63.26 -77.28
CA GLU A 622 6.77 63.92 -77.33
C GLU A 622 5.69 63.25 -76.46
N GLY A 623 6.07 62.80 -75.25
CA GLY A 623 5.16 62.13 -74.31
C GLY A 623 4.86 60.66 -74.63
N LYS A 624 5.38 60.11 -75.72
CA LYS A 624 5.35 58.66 -76.01
C LYS A 624 6.62 58.00 -75.50
N THR A 625 6.47 56.83 -74.89
CA THR A 625 7.58 56.01 -74.38
C THR A 625 7.61 54.67 -75.13
N SER A 626 8.80 54.14 -75.36
CA SER A 626 9.00 52.84 -76.01
C SER A 626 8.55 51.68 -75.12
N ASN A 627 8.50 50.49 -75.73
CA ASN A 627 8.59 49.25 -74.96
C ASN A 627 9.86 49.26 -74.06
N ALA A 628 9.82 48.53 -72.96
CA ALA A 628 10.99 48.27 -72.15
C ALA A 628 11.99 47.38 -72.90
N ALA A 629 13.27 47.75 -72.87
CA ALA A 629 14.38 46.87 -73.19
C ALA A 629 15.05 46.40 -71.89
N THR A 630 15.15 45.08 -71.67
CA THR A 630 15.61 44.53 -70.39
C THR A 630 17.14 44.46 -70.32
N LEU A 631 17.75 45.22 -69.42
CA LEU A 631 19.16 45.12 -69.07
C LEU A 631 19.31 44.24 -67.82
N THR A 632 19.89 43.05 -67.99
CA THR A 632 20.22 42.15 -66.87
C THR A 632 21.63 42.45 -66.38
N VAL A 633 21.75 42.78 -65.09
CA VAL A 633 23.02 43.03 -64.42
C VAL A 633 23.32 41.84 -63.51
N SER A 634 24.38 41.10 -63.81
CA SER A 634 24.79 39.94 -63.00
C SER A 634 25.93 40.31 -62.04
N ALA A 635 25.92 39.68 -60.87
CA ALA A 635 27.03 39.77 -59.93
C ALA A 635 28.28 39.08 -60.48
N VAL A 636 29.48 39.58 -60.15
CA VAL A 636 30.75 38.89 -60.43
C VAL A 636 30.77 37.55 -59.68
N PRO A 637 30.96 36.38 -60.32
CA PRO A 637 30.79 35.09 -59.65
C PRO A 637 31.82 34.84 -58.55
N VAL A 638 31.42 34.16 -57.47
CA VAL A 638 32.34 33.70 -56.42
C VAL A 638 33.27 32.61 -56.96
N ALA A 639 34.57 32.82 -56.85
CA ALA A 639 35.60 31.85 -57.23
C ALA A 639 36.07 31.01 -56.04
N SER A 640 36.16 31.60 -54.84
CA SER A 640 36.60 30.92 -53.63
C SER A 640 35.86 31.39 -52.36
N VAL A 641 35.78 30.50 -51.37
CA VAL A 641 35.23 30.76 -50.03
C VAL A 641 36.30 30.37 -49.01
N THR A 642 36.47 31.19 -47.98
CA THR A 642 37.34 30.91 -46.82
C THR A 642 36.52 31.00 -45.54
N ILE A 643 36.86 30.21 -44.51
CA ILE A 643 36.12 30.11 -43.26
C ILE A 643 37.05 30.37 -42.06
N SER A 644 36.53 31.02 -41.01
CA SER A 644 37.26 31.33 -39.77
C SER A 644 36.33 31.26 -38.55
N PRO A 645 36.76 30.67 -37.42
CA PRO A 645 38.03 29.99 -37.21
C PRO A 645 38.12 28.65 -37.97
N THR A 646 39.33 28.16 -38.22
CA THR A 646 39.57 26.86 -38.86
C THR A 646 39.36 25.67 -37.90
N SER A 647 39.29 25.92 -36.60
CA SER A 647 38.87 24.94 -35.60
C SER A 647 38.20 25.61 -34.40
N ALA A 648 37.24 24.92 -33.78
CA ALA A 648 36.60 25.34 -32.54
C ALA A 648 36.26 24.13 -31.64
N SER A 649 36.00 24.37 -30.36
CA SER A 649 35.50 23.37 -29.43
C SER A 649 34.30 23.88 -28.63
N VAL A 650 33.38 22.98 -28.30
CA VAL A 650 32.15 23.29 -27.56
C VAL A 650 31.73 22.08 -26.71
N GLN A 651 30.89 22.27 -25.70
CA GLN A 651 30.26 21.15 -24.98
C GLN A 651 28.94 20.76 -25.68
N ALA A 652 28.57 19.48 -25.61
CA ALA A 652 27.25 19.03 -26.08
C ALA A 652 26.12 19.83 -25.39
N GLY A 653 25.17 20.33 -26.17
CA GLY A 653 24.10 21.24 -25.75
C GLY A 653 24.46 22.74 -25.83
N ALA A 654 25.74 23.11 -25.94
CA ALA A 654 26.17 24.51 -26.04
C ALA A 654 26.46 24.94 -27.49
N ALA A 655 26.43 26.26 -27.73
CA ALA A 655 26.70 26.87 -29.03
C ALA A 655 28.08 27.55 -29.07
N THR A 656 28.74 27.51 -30.22
CA THR A 656 29.99 28.24 -30.50
C THR A 656 29.70 29.71 -30.80
N PRO A 657 30.71 30.60 -30.70
CA PRO A 657 30.75 31.79 -31.55
C PRO A 657 30.54 31.43 -33.03
N ALA A 658 29.98 32.34 -33.81
CA ALA A 658 29.70 32.10 -35.22
C ALA A 658 30.98 31.83 -36.02
N PHE A 659 30.97 30.76 -36.83
CA PHE A 659 31.89 30.65 -37.96
C PHE A 659 31.56 31.75 -38.96
N THR A 660 32.59 32.43 -39.45
CA THR A 660 32.49 33.52 -40.43
C THR A 660 33.16 33.09 -41.72
N ALA A 661 32.68 33.61 -42.85
CA ALA A 661 33.22 33.27 -44.16
C ALA A 661 33.46 34.52 -45.02
N VAL A 662 34.52 34.47 -45.83
CA VAL A 662 34.87 35.51 -46.79
C VAL A 662 34.89 34.91 -48.18
N THR A 663 34.00 35.42 -49.05
CA THR A 663 33.91 35.08 -50.47
C THR A 663 34.80 35.97 -51.32
N LYS A 664 35.45 35.42 -52.34
CA LYS A 664 36.32 36.17 -53.28
C LYS A 664 36.04 35.85 -54.74
N ASP A 665 36.28 36.83 -55.61
CA ASP A 665 36.21 36.67 -57.07
C ASP A 665 37.45 35.94 -57.65
N GLY A 666 37.45 35.74 -58.97
CA GLY A 666 38.57 35.10 -59.69
C GLY A 666 39.89 35.89 -59.70
N SER A 667 39.85 37.17 -59.30
CA SER A 667 41.01 38.05 -59.16
C SER A 667 41.47 38.18 -57.70
N GLY A 668 40.79 37.52 -56.76
CA GLY A 668 41.10 37.53 -55.32
C GLY A 668 40.47 38.67 -54.52
N ASN A 669 39.64 39.53 -55.14
CA ASN A 669 38.94 40.61 -54.46
C ASN A 669 37.83 40.06 -53.56
N VAL A 670 37.61 40.67 -52.39
CA VAL A 670 36.53 40.28 -51.48
C VAL A 670 35.18 40.70 -52.08
N LEU A 671 34.28 39.73 -52.21
CA LEU A 671 32.90 39.93 -52.64
C LEU A 671 32.02 40.13 -51.40
N THR A 672 31.46 41.32 -51.24
CA THR A 672 30.53 41.64 -50.14
C THR A 672 29.09 41.32 -50.50
N GLY A 673 28.25 41.03 -49.50
CA GLY A 673 26.80 40.83 -49.68
C GLY A 673 26.40 39.50 -50.32
N ARG A 674 27.28 38.50 -50.35
CA ARG A 674 26.97 37.16 -50.86
C ARG A 674 26.34 36.29 -49.80
N THR A 675 25.32 35.53 -50.21
CA THR A 675 24.71 34.50 -49.36
C THR A 675 25.74 33.39 -49.12
N VAL A 676 26.12 33.21 -47.87
CA VAL A 676 26.90 32.05 -47.41
C VAL A 676 25.95 31.13 -46.66
N THR A 677 25.99 29.84 -46.98
CA THR A 677 25.32 28.79 -46.22
C THR A 677 26.35 27.95 -45.45
N TYR A 678 26.04 27.60 -44.20
CA TYR A 678 26.88 26.73 -43.38
C TYR A 678 26.27 25.33 -43.25
N SER A 679 27.11 24.30 -43.29
CA SER A 679 26.71 22.90 -43.14
C SER A 679 27.68 22.15 -42.24
N SER A 680 27.19 21.13 -41.54
CA SER A 680 27.99 20.21 -40.72
C SER A 680 28.04 18.86 -41.42
N THR A 681 29.23 18.27 -41.55
CA THR A 681 29.41 16.95 -42.19
C THR A 681 28.79 15.81 -41.38
N ASN A 682 28.58 16.01 -40.08
CA ASN A 682 27.86 15.08 -39.21
C ASN A 682 26.93 15.85 -38.23
N PRO A 683 25.67 16.08 -38.62
CA PRO A 683 24.66 16.74 -37.79
C PRO A 683 24.37 16.05 -36.44
N ALA A 684 24.65 14.74 -36.32
CA ALA A 684 24.49 14.01 -35.06
C ALA A 684 25.59 14.34 -34.03
N VAL A 685 26.73 14.88 -34.47
CA VAL A 685 27.80 15.38 -33.60
C VAL A 685 27.57 16.87 -33.30
N ALA A 686 27.37 17.70 -34.32
CA ALA A 686 26.96 19.10 -34.13
C ALA A 686 26.10 19.59 -35.29
N THR A 687 25.06 20.37 -34.97
CA THR A 687 24.31 21.14 -35.97
C THR A 687 24.94 22.51 -36.17
N VAL A 688 24.70 23.14 -37.32
CA VAL A 688 25.09 24.53 -37.56
C VAL A 688 23.93 25.28 -38.18
N ASN A 689 23.69 26.50 -37.71
CA ASN A 689 22.69 27.36 -38.28
C ASN A 689 23.14 27.79 -39.69
N VAL A 690 22.32 27.44 -40.69
CA VAL A 690 22.64 27.60 -42.11
C VAL A 690 22.96 29.04 -42.51
N SER A 691 22.43 30.07 -41.83
CA SER A 691 22.65 31.48 -42.19
C SER A 691 23.54 32.24 -41.22
N THR A 692 23.61 31.86 -39.94
CA THR A 692 24.40 32.59 -38.94
C THR A 692 25.77 31.99 -38.66
N GLY A 693 26.04 30.75 -39.10
CA GLY A 693 27.31 30.06 -38.84
C GLY A 693 27.53 29.66 -37.37
N VAL A 694 26.55 29.88 -36.49
CA VAL A 694 26.58 29.41 -35.09
C VAL A 694 26.37 27.91 -35.07
N ALA A 695 27.31 27.16 -34.50
CA ALA A 695 27.23 25.70 -34.39
C ALA A 695 26.91 25.25 -32.97
N THR A 696 25.99 24.31 -32.81
CA THR A 696 25.57 23.75 -31.52
C THR A 696 26.01 22.30 -31.42
N GLY A 697 26.77 21.97 -30.38
CA GLY A 697 27.15 20.59 -30.10
C GLY A 697 25.93 19.74 -29.78
N VAL A 698 25.81 18.57 -30.39
CA VAL A 698 24.69 17.62 -30.20
C VAL A 698 25.16 16.38 -29.43
N SER A 699 26.26 15.77 -29.86
CA SER A 699 26.87 14.61 -29.23
C SER A 699 28.39 14.70 -29.28
N ALA A 700 29.08 14.07 -28.34
CA ALA A 700 30.53 14.13 -28.26
C ALA A 700 31.20 13.46 -29.47
N GLY A 701 32.24 14.11 -30.01
CA GLY A 701 32.92 13.70 -31.23
C GLY A 701 33.43 14.90 -32.03
N THR A 702 33.90 14.65 -33.26
CA THR A 702 34.38 15.68 -34.17
C THR A 702 33.56 15.72 -35.45
N THR A 703 33.17 16.91 -35.89
CA THR A 703 32.54 17.15 -37.21
C THR A 703 33.22 18.32 -37.91
N SER A 704 33.04 18.44 -39.22
CA SER A 704 33.54 19.57 -40.00
C SER A 704 32.41 20.52 -40.35
N ILE A 705 32.64 21.82 -40.14
CA ILE A 705 31.79 22.89 -40.63
C ILE A 705 32.33 23.38 -41.98
N ILE A 706 31.45 23.46 -42.98
CA ILE A 706 31.77 23.91 -44.34
C ILE A 706 30.87 25.11 -44.65
N ALA A 707 31.49 26.22 -45.08
CA ALA A 707 30.81 27.39 -45.61
C ALA A 707 30.75 27.29 -47.14
N SER A 708 29.57 27.53 -47.72
CA SER A 708 29.30 27.42 -49.14
C SER A 708 28.68 28.70 -49.70
N SER A 709 29.07 29.11 -50.91
CA SER A 709 28.45 30.24 -51.62
C SER A 709 28.57 30.02 -53.12
N GLU A 710 27.47 30.20 -53.87
CA GLU A 710 27.41 30.06 -55.34
C GLU A 710 28.03 28.74 -55.87
N GLY A 711 27.90 27.63 -55.12
CA GLY A 711 28.44 26.32 -55.49
C GLY A 711 29.93 26.13 -55.20
N LYS A 712 30.59 27.10 -54.54
CA LYS A 712 31.96 26.98 -54.01
C LYS A 712 31.93 26.69 -52.51
N ASN A 713 32.78 25.79 -52.04
CA ASN A 713 32.92 25.42 -50.63
C ASN A 713 34.24 25.93 -50.06
N SER A 714 34.25 26.26 -48.78
CA SER A 714 35.46 26.49 -47.99
C SER A 714 36.21 25.18 -47.73
N PRO A 715 37.49 25.24 -47.33
CA PRO A 715 38.10 24.16 -46.55
C PRO A 715 37.25 23.82 -45.32
N ALA A 716 37.31 22.57 -44.88
CA ALA A 716 36.60 22.09 -43.71
C ALA A 716 37.19 22.67 -42.41
N ALA A 717 36.36 23.34 -41.60
CA ALA A 717 36.74 23.79 -40.26
C ALA A 717 36.34 22.75 -39.20
N THR A 718 37.26 22.32 -38.34
CA THR A 718 36.99 21.22 -37.39
C THR A 718 36.28 21.73 -36.13
N LEU A 719 35.11 21.18 -35.83
CA LEU A 719 34.39 21.40 -34.58
C LEU A 719 34.46 20.15 -33.70
N THR A 720 35.13 20.28 -32.55
CA THR A 720 35.20 19.23 -31.53
C THR A 720 34.12 19.45 -30.46
N VAL A 721 33.14 18.56 -30.41
CA VAL A 721 32.14 18.54 -29.35
C VAL A 721 32.65 17.65 -28.22
N THR A 722 32.84 18.28 -27.07
CA THR A 722 33.23 17.62 -25.81
C THR A 722 31.99 17.23 -25.02
N THR A 723 32.10 16.20 -24.19
CA THR A 723 31.06 15.87 -23.22
C THR A 723 30.95 16.96 -22.15
N VAL A 724 29.74 17.27 -21.71
CA VAL A 724 29.53 18.07 -20.48
C VAL A 724 30.18 17.31 -19.31
N PRO A 725 31.07 17.91 -18.49
CA PRO A 725 31.80 17.17 -17.47
C PRO A 725 30.90 16.76 -16.30
N VAL A 726 31.09 15.53 -15.79
CA VAL A 726 30.42 15.09 -14.56
C VAL A 726 30.89 15.93 -13.38
N THR A 727 29.95 16.59 -12.71
CA THR A 727 30.22 17.45 -11.55
C THR A 727 29.90 16.75 -10.25
N SER A 728 28.83 15.93 -10.22
CA SER A 728 28.50 15.07 -9.08
C SER A 728 28.08 13.66 -9.52
N VAL A 729 28.32 12.69 -8.63
CA VAL A 729 27.83 11.31 -8.75
C VAL A 729 27.02 11.05 -7.47
N THR A 730 25.85 10.41 -7.59
CA THR A 730 25.06 9.98 -6.43
C THR A 730 24.68 8.52 -6.56
N ILE A 731 25.00 7.70 -5.55
CA ILE A 731 24.74 6.25 -5.54
C ILE A 731 23.48 5.92 -4.74
N SER A 732 22.68 4.97 -5.24
CA SER A 732 21.44 4.50 -4.64
C SER A 732 21.29 2.98 -4.81
N PRO A 733 20.81 2.23 -3.78
CA PRO A 733 20.42 2.71 -2.45
C PRO A 733 21.63 3.13 -1.61
N THR A 734 21.42 4.00 -0.62
CA THR A 734 22.45 4.45 0.34
C THR A 734 22.79 3.39 1.40
N SER A 735 21.97 2.36 1.53
CA SER A 735 22.25 1.17 2.33
C SER A 735 21.59 -0.06 1.72
N ALA A 736 22.27 -1.20 1.76
CA ALA A 736 21.69 -2.50 1.41
C ALA A 736 22.18 -3.57 2.39
N SER A 737 21.47 -4.69 2.46
CA SER A 737 21.90 -5.88 3.19
C SER A 737 21.79 -7.13 2.33
N VAL A 738 22.68 -8.09 2.56
CA VAL A 738 22.76 -9.36 1.81
C VAL A 738 23.34 -10.44 2.71
N GLN A 739 22.99 -11.71 2.50
CA GLN A 739 23.68 -12.81 3.18
C GLN A 739 25.02 -13.11 2.49
N ALA A 740 26.02 -13.57 3.24
CA ALA A 740 27.27 -14.07 2.67
C ALA A 740 26.98 -15.21 1.66
N GLY A 741 27.60 -15.14 0.48
CA GLY A 741 27.34 -16.01 -0.66
C GLY A 741 26.23 -15.54 -1.61
N ALA A 742 25.45 -14.52 -1.27
CA ALA A 742 24.37 -13.99 -2.10
C ALA A 742 24.71 -12.62 -2.74
N ASN A 743 23.98 -12.29 -3.80
CA ASN A 743 24.11 -11.02 -4.52
C ASN A 743 23.05 -10.01 -4.09
N THR A 744 23.40 -8.73 -4.04
CA THR A 744 22.45 -7.62 -3.91
C THR A 744 21.71 -7.36 -5.23
N PRO A 745 20.56 -6.68 -5.20
CA PRO A 745 20.16 -5.83 -6.32
C PRO A 745 21.30 -4.85 -6.68
N ALA A 746 21.44 -4.49 -7.95
CA ALA A 746 22.51 -3.60 -8.40
C ALA A 746 22.42 -2.23 -7.71
N PHE A 747 23.55 -1.75 -7.18
CA PHE A 747 23.71 -0.34 -6.87
C PHE A 747 23.68 0.45 -8.18
N THR A 748 22.91 1.52 -8.20
CA THR A 748 22.80 2.44 -9.34
C THR A 748 23.49 3.75 -9.00
N ALA A 749 24.07 4.41 -10.01
CA ALA A 749 24.63 5.74 -9.83
C ALA A 749 24.05 6.71 -10.87
N VAL A 750 23.71 7.91 -10.41
CA VAL A 750 23.26 9.01 -11.25
C VAL A 750 24.38 10.04 -11.32
N THR A 751 24.93 10.25 -12.52
CA THR A 751 25.88 11.32 -12.81
C THR A 751 25.14 12.61 -13.16
N LYS A 752 25.59 13.76 -12.66
CA LYS A 752 25.00 15.07 -12.97
C LYS A 752 26.05 16.11 -13.36
N ASP A 753 25.64 17.06 -14.20
CA ASP A 753 26.42 18.25 -14.56
C ASP A 753 26.43 19.32 -13.46
N GLY A 754 27.10 20.45 -13.71
CA GLY A 754 27.17 21.58 -12.78
C GLY A 754 25.86 22.36 -12.63
N SER A 755 24.87 22.10 -13.47
CA SER A 755 23.51 22.66 -13.40
C SER A 755 22.51 21.70 -12.72
N GLY A 756 22.96 20.50 -12.32
CA GLY A 756 22.14 19.48 -11.67
C GLY A 756 21.37 18.55 -12.62
N ASN A 757 21.56 18.67 -13.94
CA ASN A 757 20.91 17.80 -14.93
C ASN A 757 21.53 16.40 -14.90
N VAL A 758 20.71 15.37 -15.12
CA VAL A 758 21.20 13.98 -15.22
C VAL A 758 21.93 13.77 -16.55
N LEU A 759 23.19 13.37 -16.46
CA LEU A 759 24.01 12.94 -17.60
C LEU A 759 23.81 11.45 -17.82
N THR A 760 23.35 11.06 -19.01
CA THR A 760 23.17 9.66 -19.40
C THR A 760 24.38 9.16 -20.20
N GLY A 761 24.53 7.82 -20.31
CA GLY A 761 25.59 7.20 -21.10
C GLY A 761 27.02 7.34 -20.55
N ARG A 762 27.19 7.75 -19.28
CA ARG A 762 28.50 7.89 -18.64
C ARG A 762 28.99 6.57 -18.08
N VAL A 763 30.30 6.33 -18.23
CA VAL A 763 30.96 5.19 -17.60
C VAL A 763 31.00 5.44 -16.09
N VAL A 764 30.36 4.56 -15.34
CA VAL A 764 30.40 4.51 -13.88
C VAL A 764 31.23 3.30 -13.48
N THR A 765 32.12 3.48 -12.50
CA THR A 765 32.92 2.41 -11.91
C THR A 765 32.60 2.28 -10.43
N PHE A 766 32.08 1.13 -10.02
CA PHE A 766 31.79 0.81 -8.63
C PHE A 766 33.00 0.16 -7.93
N ALA A 767 33.14 0.44 -6.63
CA ALA A 767 34.20 -0.12 -5.79
C ALA A 767 33.68 -0.41 -4.37
N SER A 768 34.26 -1.42 -3.72
CA SER A 768 34.03 -1.78 -2.32
C SER A 768 35.27 -1.45 -1.49
N SER A 769 35.09 -0.83 -0.34
CA SER A 769 36.17 -0.51 0.60
C SER A 769 36.76 -1.72 1.30
N ASN A 770 36.07 -2.87 1.27
CA ASN A 770 36.50 -4.09 1.94
C ASN A 770 36.03 -5.32 1.14
N THR A 771 36.84 -5.74 0.19
CA THR A 771 36.58 -6.90 -0.68
C THR A 771 36.59 -8.25 0.05
N ALA A 772 37.13 -8.33 1.27
CA ALA A 772 37.02 -9.51 2.12
C ALA A 772 35.62 -9.65 2.77
N VAL A 773 34.88 -8.55 2.89
CA VAL A 773 33.49 -8.54 3.38
C VAL A 773 32.51 -8.61 2.20
N ALA A 774 32.67 -7.76 1.18
CA ALA A 774 31.85 -7.79 -0.03
C ALA A 774 32.63 -7.37 -1.27
N THR A 775 32.56 -8.16 -2.33
CA THR A 775 33.00 -7.76 -3.67
C THR A 775 31.87 -7.03 -4.39
N ILE A 776 32.21 -6.24 -5.40
CA ILE A 776 31.24 -5.59 -6.29
C ILE A 776 31.76 -5.63 -7.71
N ASP A 777 30.89 -5.93 -8.66
CA ASP A 777 31.20 -5.81 -10.08
C ASP A 777 31.35 -4.31 -10.42
N PRO A 778 32.52 -3.89 -10.92
CA PRO A 778 32.80 -2.49 -11.17
C PRO A 778 31.93 -1.87 -12.27
N SER A 779 31.30 -2.69 -13.12
CA SER A 779 30.50 -2.26 -14.28
C SER A 779 28.99 -2.40 -14.07
N THR A 780 28.54 -3.46 -13.38
CA THR A 780 27.10 -3.72 -13.17
C THR A 780 26.57 -3.22 -11.83
N GLY A 781 27.44 -2.89 -10.88
CA GLY A 781 27.05 -2.43 -9.54
C GLY A 781 26.42 -3.53 -8.66
N VAL A 782 26.40 -4.78 -9.11
CA VAL A 782 25.95 -5.93 -8.32
C VAL A 782 27.04 -6.30 -7.32
N ALA A 783 26.70 -6.30 -6.03
CA ALA A 783 27.63 -6.68 -4.97
C ALA A 783 27.34 -8.11 -4.49
N THR A 784 28.40 -8.86 -4.19
CA THR A 784 28.32 -10.22 -3.62
C THR A 784 28.84 -10.16 -2.19
N GLY A 785 28.04 -10.62 -1.22
CA GLY A 785 28.51 -10.79 0.16
C GLY A 785 29.55 -11.92 0.23
N VAL A 786 30.72 -11.66 0.79
CA VAL A 786 31.81 -12.65 0.92
C VAL A 786 31.90 -13.18 2.35
N ALA A 787 31.89 -12.29 3.35
CA ALA A 787 31.93 -12.63 4.76
C ALA A 787 31.10 -11.63 5.58
N ALA A 788 30.65 -12.05 6.77
CA ALA A 788 29.81 -11.19 7.62
C ALA A 788 30.56 -9.92 8.08
N GLY A 789 29.93 -8.77 7.96
CA GLY A 789 30.53 -7.46 8.27
C GLY A 789 29.87 -6.31 7.49
N THR A 790 30.54 -5.16 7.45
CA THR A 790 30.14 -4.01 6.63
C THR A 790 31.23 -3.61 5.63
N ALA A 791 30.81 -3.22 4.43
CA ALA A 791 31.67 -2.67 3.39
C ALA A 791 31.05 -1.39 2.82
N ASN A 792 31.88 -0.37 2.58
CA ASN A 792 31.44 0.88 1.98
C ASN A 792 31.53 0.76 0.46
N ILE A 793 30.41 0.92 -0.22
CA ILE A 793 30.30 0.95 -1.68
C ILE A 793 30.34 2.40 -2.16
N SER A 794 31.16 2.66 -3.17
CA SER A 794 31.24 3.97 -3.84
C SER A 794 31.19 3.79 -5.35
N ALA A 795 30.49 4.67 -6.04
CA ALA A 795 30.53 4.81 -7.48
C ALA A 795 31.45 5.97 -7.88
N SER A 796 32.11 5.87 -9.03
CA SER A 796 32.95 6.93 -9.57
C SER A 796 32.74 7.12 -11.06
N SER A 797 32.89 8.36 -11.54
CA SER A 797 32.83 8.71 -12.97
C SER A 797 33.62 9.99 -13.21
N GLU A 798 34.46 10.02 -14.24
CA GLU A 798 35.26 11.20 -14.65
C GLU A 798 36.06 11.85 -13.48
N GLY A 799 36.58 11.03 -12.55
CA GLY A 799 37.34 11.50 -11.38
C GLY A 799 36.49 12.06 -10.23
N LYS A 800 35.15 12.01 -10.32
CA LYS A 800 34.23 12.30 -9.22
C LYS A 800 33.79 11.00 -8.54
N THR A 801 33.72 11.02 -7.21
CA THR A 801 33.19 9.92 -6.39
C THR A 801 31.80 10.26 -5.85
N SER A 802 30.97 9.24 -5.64
CA SER A 802 29.66 9.40 -5.02
C SER A 802 29.74 9.62 -3.50
N ASN A 803 28.59 9.88 -2.89
CA ASN A 803 28.36 9.54 -1.50
C ASN A 803 28.68 8.05 -1.23
N ILE A 804 28.96 7.70 0.02
CA ILE A 804 29.12 6.30 0.41
C ILE A 804 27.75 5.64 0.55
N ALA A 805 27.60 4.42 0.03
CA ALA A 805 26.53 3.50 0.38
C ALA A 805 27.08 2.40 1.30
N THR A 806 26.32 2.00 2.33
CA THR A 806 26.76 0.95 3.26
C THR A 806 26.15 -0.40 2.88
N LEU A 807 26.99 -1.40 2.59
CA LEU A 807 26.56 -2.78 2.40
C LEU A 807 26.84 -3.59 3.66
N THR A 808 25.78 -4.05 4.32
CA THR A 808 25.85 -4.95 5.48
C THR A 808 25.70 -6.39 5.03
N VAL A 809 26.78 -7.16 5.08
CA VAL A 809 26.75 -8.60 4.82
C VAL A 809 26.41 -9.31 6.12
N THR A 810 25.23 -9.93 6.17
CA THR A 810 24.81 -10.78 7.28
C THR A 810 25.37 -12.19 7.11
N ALA A 811 25.70 -12.83 8.22
CA ALA A 811 26.08 -14.24 8.19
C ALA A 811 24.87 -15.08 7.76
N VAL A 812 25.07 -16.12 6.94
CA VAL A 812 24.00 -17.09 6.61
C VAL A 812 23.50 -17.70 7.93
N PRO A 813 22.19 -17.69 8.23
CA PRO A 813 21.70 -18.15 9.54
C PRO A 813 21.87 -19.67 9.70
N VAL A 814 22.22 -20.11 10.91
CA VAL A 814 22.23 -21.53 11.25
C VAL A 814 20.80 -22.08 11.18
N ALA A 815 20.57 -23.06 10.30
CA ALA A 815 19.29 -23.74 10.16
C ALA A 815 19.23 -25.02 11.01
N SER A 816 20.35 -25.72 11.14
CA SER A 816 20.47 -26.93 11.97
C SER A 816 21.81 -27.02 12.69
N VAL A 817 21.81 -27.71 13.83
CA VAL A 817 23.00 -28.11 14.59
C VAL A 817 22.96 -29.63 14.69
N THR A 818 24.07 -30.32 14.42
CA THR A 818 24.17 -31.78 14.60
C THR A 818 25.31 -32.12 15.54
N LEU A 819 25.01 -32.89 16.60
CA LEU A 819 25.89 -33.22 17.71
C LEU A 819 26.42 -34.66 17.57
N SER A 820 27.74 -34.82 17.73
CA SER A 820 28.46 -36.09 17.63
C SER A 820 29.52 -36.22 18.73
N PRO A 821 29.67 -37.40 19.38
CA PRO A 821 28.89 -38.62 19.17
C PRO A 821 27.46 -38.50 19.73
N THR A 822 26.54 -39.33 19.23
CA THR A 822 25.14 -39.39 19.70
C THR A 822 24.97 -40.16 21.00
N SER A 823 25.98 -40.90 21.44
CA SER A 823 26.08 -41.42 22.80
C SER A 823 27.54 -41.52 23.25
N ALA A 824 27.75 -41.43 24.56
CA ALA A 824 29.05 -41.64 25.19
C ALA A 824 28.88 -42.27 26.57
N SER A 825 29.95 -42.85 27.12
CA SER A 825 29.97 -43.30 28.52
C SER A 825 31.25 -42.88 29.22
N VAL A 826 31.16 -42.66 30.52
CA VAL A 826 32.26 -42.19 31.37
C VAL A 826 32.08 -42.72 32.79
N GLN A 827 33.15 -42.97 33.53
CA GLN A 827 33.04 -43.28 34.96
C GLN A 827 32.78 -42.00 35.78
N ALA A 828 32.06 -42.12 36.90
CA ALA A 828 31.93 -41.01 37.84
C ALA A 828 33.33 -40.53 38.30
N GLY A 829 33.58 -39.22 38.23
CA GLY A 829 34.89 -38.60 38.47
C GLY A 829 35.79 -38.43 37.25
N ALA A 830 35.46 -39.02 36.10
CA ALA A 830 36.26 -38.93 34.86
C ALA A 830 35.63 -38.02 33.79
N THR A 831 36.40 -37.66 32.77
CA THR A 831 35.98 -36.81 31.64
C THR A 831 35.82 -37.59 30.34
N THR A 832 34.90 -37.15 29.47
CA THR A 832 34.75 -37.66 28.11
C THR A 832 35.72 -36.98 27.13
N PRO A 833 35.98 -37.56 25.95
CA PRO A 833 36.31 -36.77 24.77
C PRO A 833 35.26 -35.69 24.51
N ALA A 834 35.64 -34.59 23.86
CA ALA A 834 34.73 -33.49 23.56
C ALA A 834 33.57 -33.94 22.65
N PHE A 835 32.35 -33.58 23.02
CA PHE A 835 31.24 -33.55 22.08
C PHE A 835 31.48 -32.45 21.04
N THR A 836 31.24 -32.76 19.78
CA THR A 836 31.44 -31.86 18.64
C THR A 836 30.11 -31.53 17.99
N ALA A 837 29.95 -30.29 17.55
CA ALA A 837 28.74 -29.81 16.90
C ALA A 837 29.07 -29.23 15.53
N VAL A 838 28.31 -29.64 14.52
CA VAL A 838 28.39 -29.10 13.16
C VAL A 838 27.15 -28.26 12.92
N THR A 839 27.34 -26.95 12.73
CA THR A 839 26.29 -26.02 12.30
C THR A 839 26.13 -26.06 10.78
N LYS A 840 24.90 -26.06 10.28
CA LYS A 840 24.60 -26.02 8.84
C LYS A 840 23.54 -24.98 8.49
N ASP A 841 23.62 -24.44 7.28
CA ASP A 841 22.62 -23.55 6.70
C ASP A 841 21.36 -24.30 6.22
N GLY A 842 20.39 -23.55 5.67
CA GLY A 842 19.15 -24.10 5.13
C GLY A 842 19.31 -24.93 3.85
N SER A 843 20.49 -24.91 3.24
CA SER A 843 20.86 -25.72 2.07
C SER A 843 21.72 -26.94 2.44
N GLY A 844 22.05 -27.12 3.73
CA GLY A 844 22.82 -28.23 4.26
C GLY A 844 24.35 -28.04 4.24
N ASN A 845 24.84 -26.86 3.84
CA ASN A 845 26.28 -26.55 3.84
C ASN A 845 26.78 -26.34 5.27
N VAL A 846 28.02 -26.76 5.56
CA VAL A 846 28.63 -26.55 6.88
C VAL A 846 29.02 -25.09 7.07
N LEU A 847 28.50 -24.49 8.14
CA LEU A 847 28.86 -23.15 8.59
C LEU A 847 30.02 -23.26 9.57
N THR A 848 31.13 -22.58 9.29
CA THR A 848 32.31 -22.52 10.16
C THR A 848 32.33 -21.23 10.99
N GLY A 849 33.11 -21.21 12.08
CA GLY A 849 33.29 -20.03 12.93
C GLY A 849 32.08 -19.62 13.77
N ARG A 850 31.06 -20.48 13.92
CA ARG A 850 29.87 -20.21 14.73
C ARG A 850 30.10 -20.53 16.19
N VAL A 851 29.54 -19.70 17.07
CA VAL A 851 29.52 -19.94 18.51
C VAL A 851 28.54 -21.07 18.79
N VAL A 852 29.00 -22.11 19.49
CA VAL A 852 28.18 -23.23 19.94
C VAL A 852 28.26 -23.32 21.47
N ASN A 853 27.10 -23.49 22.11
CA ASN A 853 26.96 -23.66 23.54
C ASN A 853 26.45 -25.06 23.87
N PHE A 854 27.27 -25.85 24.57
CA PHE A 854 26.93 -27.19 25.06
C PHE A 854 26.24 -27.15 26.44
N ALA A 855 25.31 -28.07 26.68
CA ALA A 855 24.56 -28.19 27.93
C ALA A 855 24.27 -29.66 28.29
N SER A 856 24.09 -29.94 29.59
CA SER A 856 23.68 -31.24 30.13
C SER A 856 22.33 -31.08 30.83
N SER A 857 21.37 -31.97 30.55
CA SER A 857 20.02 -31.90 31.12
C SER A 857 19.97 -32.20 32.62
N ASN A 858 20.97 -32.91 33.14
CA ASN A 858 21.12 -33.24 34.56
C ASN A 858 22.58 -33.11 34.99
N THR A 859 22.92 -31.95 35.54
CA THR A 859 24.27 -31.63 36.03
C THR A 859 24.66 -32.38 37.31
N ALA A 860 23.71 -33.00 38.01
CA ALA A 860 24.01 -33.92 39.11
C ALA A 860 24.48 -35.30 38.62
N VAL A 861 24.17 -35.67 37.37
CA VAL A 861 24.70 -36.87 36.71
C VAL A 861 26.01 -36.56 35.99
N ALA A 862 26.05 -35.55 35.12
CA ALA A 862 27.30 -35.07 34.51
C ALA A 862 27.26 -33.58 34.16
N THR A 863 28.36 -32.87 34.38
CA THR A 863 28.57 -31.49 33.93
C THR A 863 29.22 -31.46 32.56
N ILE A 864 29.12 -30.36 31.82
CA ILE A 864 29.79 -30.17 30.52
C ILE A 864 30.27 -28.73 30.39
N ASP A 865 31.46 -28.55 29.84
CA ASP A 865 31.99 -27.22 29.51
C ASP A 865 31.22 -26.64 28.31
N PRO A 866 30.55 -25.48 28.45
CA PRO A 866 29.71 -24.93 27.39
C PRO A 866 30.45 -24.56 26.11
N SER A 867 31.78 -24.41 26.14
CA SER A 867 32.61 -23.92 25.04
C SER A 867 33.48 -25.00 24.39
N THR A 868 33.94 -25.98 25.16
CA THR A 868 34.81 -27.07 24.67
C THR A 868 34.06 -28.39 24.44
N GLY A 869 32.84 -28.53 24.94
CA GLY A 869 32.04 -29.75 24.79
C GLY A 869 32.55 -30.95 25.59
N VAL A 870 33.54 -30.76 26.48
CA VAL A 870 34.08 -31.83 27.35
C VAL A 870 33.16 -32.03 28.55
N ALA A 871 32.66 -33.24 28.76
CA ALA A 871 31.79 -33.59 29.88
C ALA A 871 32.54 -34.30 31.01
N THR A 872 32.11 -34.09 32.25
CA THR A 872 32.66 -34.73 33.46
C THR A 872 31.54 -35.51 34.17
N GLY A 873 31.73 -36.82 34.38
CA GLY A 873 30.78 -37.64 35.14
C GLY A 873 30.79 -37.27 36.62
N VAL A 874 29.61 -37.03 37.21
CA VAL A 874 29.45 -36.63 38.61
C VAL A 874 28.88 -37.77 39.45
N ALA A 875 27.79 -38.40 39.00
CA ALA A 875 27.15 -39.52 39.67
C ALA A 875 26.59 -40.53 38.65
N ALA A 876 26.49 -41.80 39.03
CA ALA A 876 26.01 -42.85 38.14
C ALA A 876 24.55 -42.59 37.68
N GLY A 877 24.30 -42.73 36.39
CA GLY A 877 23.01 -42.41 35.76
C GLY A 877 23.16 -42.02 34.29
N THR A 878 22.10 -41.49 33.69
CA THR A 878 22.11 -40.98 32.32
C THR A 878 21.71 -39.50 32.28
N THR A 879 22.33 -38.73 31.38
CA THR A 879 21.97 -37.33 31.10
C THR A 879 22.02 -37.06 29.61
N ASN A 880 21.19 -36.12 29.15
CA ASN A 880 21.13 -35.72 27.76
C ASN A 880 22.03 -34.51 27.54
N ILE A 881 23.00 -34.64 26.65
CA ILE A 881 23.81 -33.55 26.14
C ILE A 881 23.14 -32.94 24.91
N THR A 882 23.08 -31.61 24.87
CA THR A 882 22.65 -30.85 23.70
C THR A 882 23.65 -29.75 23.39
N ALA A 883 23.71 -29.34 22.12
CA ALA A 883 24.47 -28.19 21.66
C ALA A 883 23.49 -27.18 21.03
N SER A 884 23.80 -25.89 21.15
CA SER A 884 22.95 -24.81 20.64
C SER A 884 23.76 -23.72 19.94
N SER A 885 23.22 -23.19 18.85
CA SER A 885 23.82 -22.08 18.08
C SER A 885 22.72 -21.28 17.40
N GLU A 886 22.74 -19.95 17.51
CA GLU A 886 21.77 -19.02 16.89
C GLU A 886 20.28 -19.40 17.12
N GLY A 887 19.97 -19.92 18.32
CA GLY A 887 18.61 -20.36 18.69
C GLY A 887 18.18 -21.72 18.13
N LYS A 888 19.06 -22.44 17.40
CA LYS A 888 18.85 -23.84 17.01
C LYS A 888 19.52 -24.78 18.01
N THR A 889 18.81 -25.81 18.43
CA THR A 889 19.31 -26.91 19.27
C THR A 889 19.64 -28.13 18.42
N SER A 890 20.64 -28.91 18.84
CA SER A 890 21.02 -30.16 18.19
C SER A 890 20.05 -31.30 18.48
N ASN A 891 20.27 -32.44 17.82
CA ASN A 891 19.86 -33.73 18.37
C ASN A 891 20.39 -33.90 19.80
N ILE A 892 19.66 -34.68 20.59
CA ILE A 892 20.11 -35.14 21.91
C ILE A 892 21.22 -36.18 21.70
N ALA A 893 22.27 -36.11 22.53
CA ALA A 893 23.24 -37.18 22.71
C ALA A 893 23.18 -37.71 24.15
N THR A 894 23.15 -39.03 24.35
CA THR A 894 23.02 -39.61 25.69
C THR A 894 24.40 -39.86 26.31
N LEU A 895 24.69 -39.24 27.45
CA LEU A 895 25.87 -39.52 28.26
C LEU A 895 25.49 -40.43 29.44
N THR A 896 26.02 -41.65 29.43
CA THR A 896 25.86 -42.62 30.53
C THR A 896 27.06 -42.57 31.46
N VAL A 897 26.83 -42.16 32.71
CA VAL A 897 27.84 -42.21 33.76
C VAL A 897 27.76 -43.56 34.47
N THR A 898 28.82 -44.35 34.39
CA THR A 898 28.93 -45.64 35.07
C THR A 898 29.50 -45.46 36.49
N PRO A 899 29.12 -46.32 37.46
CA PRO A 899 29.74 -46.32 38.78
C PRO A 899 31.23 -46.66 38.70
N ALA A 900 32.07 -46.03 39.54
CA ALA A 900 33.47 -46.43 39.68
C ALA A 900 33.58 -47.87 40.24
N PRO A 901 34.51 -48.71 39.76
CA PRO A 901 34.65 -50.10 40.24
C PRO A 901 35.16 -50.16 41.68
N VAL A 902 34.74 -51.18 42.45
CA VAL A 902 35.36 -51.47 43.76
C VAL A 902 36.80 -51.92 43.56
N SER A 903 37.74 -51.24 44.24
CA SER A 903 39.18 -51.56 44.20
C SER A 903 39.67 -52.19 45.50
N THR A 904 39.03 -51.92 46.65
CA THR A 904 39.39 -52.53 47.94
C THR A 904 38.15 -52.78 48.79
N VAL A 905 38.20 -53.84 49.61
CA VAL A 905 37.19 -54.18 50.62
C VAL A 905 37.91 -54.37 51.94
N THR A 906 37.38 -53.76 53.01
CA THR A 906 37.94 -53.84 54.36
C THR A 906 36.85 -54.21 55.35
N VAL A 907 37.10 -55.19 56.22
CA VAL A 907 36.13 -55.66 57.23
C VAL A 907 36.56 -55.17 58.61
N SER A 908 35.58 -54.71 59.40
CA SER A 908 35.79 -54.17 60.75
C SER A 908 34.69 -54.64 61.72
N PRO A 909 35.03 -55.07 62.96
CA PRO A 909 36.38 -55.19 63.50
C PRO A 909 37.17 -56.32 62.81
N ALA A 910 38.51 -56.20 62.74
CA ALA A 910 39.36 -57.20 62.09
C ALA A 910 39.46 -58.52 62.86
N THR A 911 39.22 -58.48 64.18
CA THR A 911 39.10 -59.64 65.06
C THR A 911 37.97 -59.41 66.06
N GLN A 912 37.24 -60.46 66.43
CA GLN A 912 36.25 -60.44 67.50
C GLN A 912 36.24 -61.78 68.25
N THR A 913 35.93 -61.75 69.54
CA THR A 913 35.77 -62.94 70.38
C THR A 913 34.39 -62.89 71.04
N ILE A 914 33.65 -63.99 70.98
CA ILE A 914 32.35 -64.18 71.62
C ILE A 914 32.33 -65.50 72.41
N VAL A 915 31.39 -65.64 73.35
CA VAL A 915 31.11 -66.95 73.97
C VAL A 915 30.05 -67.68 73.12
N ASP A 916 30.13 -69.00 73.06
CA ASP A 916 29.15 -69.84 72.36
C ASP A 916 27.71 -69.54 72.79
N GLY A 917 26.79 -69.62 71.82
CA GLY A 917 25.41 -69.12 71.91
C GLY A 917 25.18 -67.63 71.60
N ASN A 918 26.22 -66.83 71.29
CA ASN A 918 26.10 -65.39 71.00
C ASN A 918 26.31 -65.03 69.50
N SER A 919 26.13 -63.75 69.18
CA SER A 919 26.39 -63.20 67.84
C SER A 919 27.33 -61.98 67.87
N ALA A 920 28.11 -61.84 66.81
CA ALA A 920 29.07 -60.78 66.54
C ALA A 920 28.71 -60.07 65.23
N SER A 921 28.67 -58.73 65.20
CA SER A 921 28.47 -58.00 63.94
C SER A 921 29.80 -57.56 63.31
N PHE A 922 29.87 -57.68 61.99
CA PHE A 922 30.97 -57.21 61.15
C PHE A 922 30.44 -56.24 60.10
N THR A 923 31.24 -55.23 59.78
CA THR A 923 30.92 -54.19 58.78
C THR A 923 31.98 -54.16 57.69
N ALA A 924 31.57 -53.97 56.44
CA ALA A 924 32.49 -53.93 55.30
C ALA A 924 32.48 -52.54 54.65
N THR A 925 33.65 -51.92 54.54
CA THR A 925 33.86 -50.64 53.84
C THR A 925 34.54 -50.89 52.49
N LEU A 926 33.87 -50.44 51.43
CA LEU A 926 34.30 -50.55 50.03
C LEU A 926 34.97 -49.23 49.61
N LYS A 927 36.05 -49.28 48.82
CA LYS A 927 36.64 -48.08 48.21
C LYS A 927 37.04 -48.28 46.75
N ASP A 928 37.01 -47.19 45.98
CA ASP A 928 37.56 -47.13 44.62
C ASP A 928 39.11 -47.05 44.63
N ALA A 929 39.71 -47.01 43.44
CA ALA A 929 41.17 -46.94 43.26
C ALA A 929 41.79 -45.61 43.72
N GLN A 930 40.97 -44.59 43.98
CA GLN A 930 41.35 -43.27 44.47
C GLN A 930 41.16 -43.15 46.00
N GLY A 931 40.61 -44.19 46.65
CA GLY A 931 40.40 -44.26 48.08
C GLY A 931 39.06 -43.70 48.57
N ASN A 932 38.15 -43.31 47.67
CA ASN A 932 36.81 -42.82 48.04
C ASN A 932 35.93 -43.98 48.48
N VAL A 933 35.09 -43.78 49.51
CA VAL A 933 34.16 -44.81 49.99
C VAL A 933 33.00 -44.99 49.01
N LEU A 934 32.76 -46.23 48.60
CA LEU A 934 31.68 -46.62 47.70
C LEU A 934 30.49 -47.13 48.50
N THR A 935 29.30 -46.57 48.27
CA THR A 935 28.04 -46.95 48.91
C THR A 935 27.08 -47.63 47.94
N GLY A 936 26.13 -48.41 48.47
CA GLY A 936 25.05 -49.01 47.68
C GLY A 936 25.46 -50.19 46.78
N ARG A 937 26.66 -50.77 46.95
CA ARG A 937 27.04 -52.02 46.27
C ARG A 937 26.59 -53.24 47.06
N ILE A 938 26.39 -54.34 46.34
CA ILE A 938 26.07 -55.64 46.95
C ILE A 938 27.33 -56.17 47.63
N ILE A 939 27.19 -56.59 48.89
CA ILE A 939 28.23 -57.23 49.69
C ILE A 939 27.72 -58.62 50.06
N THR A 940 28.50 -59.64 49.72
CA THR A 940 28.22 -61.03 50.05
C THR A 940 29.14 -61.45 51.20
N TRP A 941 28.55 -62.02 52.26
CA TRP A 941 29.28 -62.49 53.43
C TRP A 941 29.40 -64.02 53.44
N SER A 942 30.50 -64.54 53.99
CA SER A 942 30.71 -65.97 54.21
C SER A 942 31.56 -66.24 55.45
N SER A 943 31.42 -67.44 56.03
CA SER A 943 32.25 -67.94 57.14
C SER A 943 33.07 -69.12 56.62
N SER A 944 34.36 -69.19 56.97
CA SER A 944 35.24 -70.30 56.54
C SER A 944 34.87 -71.63 57.19
N ASP A 945 34.29 -71.60 58.39
CA ASP A 945 33.76 -72.76 59.11
C ASP A 945 32.39 -72.43 59.72
N ILE A 946 31.34 -72.99 59.11
CA ILE A 946 29.94 -72.84 59.55
C ILE A 946 29.59 -73.66 60.80
N THR A 947 30.47 -74.57 61.23
CA THR A 947 30.29 -75.32 62.48
C THR A 947 30.78 -74.54 63.70
N VAL A 948 31.56 -73.48 63.49
CA VAL A 948 31.96 -72.51 64.51
C VAL A 948 31.04 -71.29 64.51
N ALA A 949 30.78 -70.69 63.34
CA ALA A 949 29.77 -69.63 63.22
C ALA A 949 29.20 -69.50 61.80
N THR A 950 27.92 -69.18 61.68
CA THR A 950 27.25 -68.80 60.43
C THR A 950 27.15 -67.28 60.33
N VAL A 951 27.18 -66.69 59.12
CA VAL A 951 27.06 -65.24 58.92
C VAL A 951 25.93 -64.89 57.96
N ASP A 952 25.12 -63.89 58.31
CA ASP A 952 24.01 -63.40 57.49
C ASP A 952 24.45 -62.36 56.44
N ASN A 953 23.51 -61.96 55.57
CA ASN A 953 23.80 -60.99 54.51
C ASN A 953 23.92 -59.53 55.00
N ALA A 954 23.73 -59.27 56.29
CA ALA A 954 23.99 -58.00 56.95
C ALA A 954 25.36 -57.97 57.67
N GLY A 955 26.08 -59.09 57.73
CA GLY A 955 27.37 -59.22 58.40
C GLY A 955 27.30 -59.68 59.86
N ASN A 956 26.13 -60.14 60.34
CA ASN A 956 26.00 -60.69 61.68
C ASN A 956 26.40 -62.17 61.68
N ALA A 957 27.46 -62.50 62.40
CA ALA A 957 27.95 -63.86 62.59
C ALA A 957 27.47 -64.44 63.92
N THR A 958 26.73 -65.54 63.90
CA THR A 958 26.19 -66.24 65.08
C THR A 958 26.96 -67.52 65.32
N SER A 959 27.45 -67.72 66.55
CA SER A 959 28.16 -68.94 66.94
C SER A 959 27.27 -70.18 66.81
N THR A 960 27.86 -71.26 66.33
CA THR A 960 27.27 -72.60 66.21
C THR A 960 28.06 -73.67 66.97
N GLY A 961 29.24 -73.31 67.50
CA GLY A 961 30.05 -74.10 68.42
C GLY A 961 31.38 -73.40 68.73
N PRO A 962 32.11 -73.83 69.77
CA PRO A 962 33.39 -73.23 70.15
C PRO A 962 34.49 -73.52 69.11
N GLY A 963 35.33 -72.54 68.80
CA GLY A 963 36.38 -72.65 67.79
C GLY A 963 36.85 -71.29 67.25
N THR A 964 37.38 -71.27 66.03
CA THR A 964 37.76 -70.02 65.35
C THR A 964 37.47 -70.11 63.85
N THR A 965 36.80 -69.10 63.29
CA THR A 965 36.44 -69.01 61.87
C THR A 965 36.77 -67.64 61.29
N THR A 966 36.89 -67.55 59.97
CA THR A 966 37.14 -66.31 59.23
C THR A 966 35.88 -65.86 58.52
N ILE A 967 35.41 -64.67 58.87
CA ILE A 967 34.28 -63.99 58.24
C ILE A 967 34.80 -63.14 57.08
N THR A 968 34.32 -63.38 55.87
CA THR A 968 34.78 -62.72 54.64
C THR A 968 33.65 -61.94 53.99
N ALA A 969 33.89 -60.68 53.63
CA ALA A 969 33.00 -59.85 52.82
C ALA A 969 33.57 -59.72 51.40
N THR A 970 32.73 -59.89 50.38
CA THR A 970 33.12 -59.80 48.96
C THR A 970 32.17 -58.89 48.19
N SER A 971 32.71 -58.03 47.32
CA SER A 971 31.96 -57.15 46.42
C SER A 971 32.75 -56.94 45.12
N GLU A 972 32.08 -57.12 43.96
CA GLU A 972 32.68 -56.94 42.62
C GLU A 972 34.00 -57.71 42.39
N GLY A 973 34.17 -58.87 43.05
CA GLY A 973 35.38 -59.70 42.96
C GLY A 973 36.54 -59.29 43.86
N GLN A 974 36.38 -58.22 44.66
CA GLN A 974 37.31 -57.83 45.72
C GLN A 974 36.79 -58.32 47.08
N SER A 975 37.69 -58.73 47.96
CA SER A 975 37.32 -59.31 49.28
C SER A 975 38.16 -58.73 50.42
N GLY A 976 37.57 -58.67 51.60
CA GLY A 976 38.24 -58.42 52.87
C GLY A 976 37.74 -59.39 53.93
N SER A 977 38.53 -59.67 54.95
CA SER A 977 38.20 -60.67 55.98
C SER A 977 38.53 -60.22 57.40
N ALA A 978 37.89 -60.87 58.36
CA ALA A 978 38.08 -60.71 59.79
C ALA A 978 37.97 -62.06 60.51
N THR A 979 38.61 -62.22 61.67
CA THR A 979 38.58 -63.46 62.45
C THR A 979 37.55 -63.39 63.58
N LEU A 980 36.75 -64.45 63.73
CA LEU A 980 35.83 -64.64 64.85
C LEU A 980 36.27 -65.86 65.68
N GLN A 981 36.57 -65.63 66.95
CA GLN A 981 36.81 -66.69 67.94
C GLN A 981 35.55 -66.90 68.78
N VAL A 982 35.20 -68.17 69.03
CA VAL A 982 34.07 -68.57 69.86
C VAL A 982 34.61 -69.40 71.03
N ASP A 983 34.52 -68.84 72.24
CA ASP A 983 34.95 -69.49 73.47
C ASP A 983 33.79 -70.31 74.09
N PRO A 984 34.06 -71.47 74.73
CA PRO A 984 33.02 -72.30 75.34
C PRO A 984 32.40 -71.68 76.60
N VAL A 985 31.14 -72.03 76.90
CA VAL A 985 30.43 -71.57 78.12
C VAL A 985 31.08 -72.15 79.39
N PRO A 986 31.43 -71.31 80.40
CA PRO A 986 32.06 -71.78 81.64
C PRO A 986 31.06 -72.39 82.63
N VAL A 987 31.47 -73.46 83.31
CA VAL A 987 30.71 -74.08 84.42
C VAL A 987 30.83 -73.22 85.68
N THR A 988 29.70 -72.89 86.33
CA THR A 988 29.67 -72.02 87.51
C THR A 988 29.56 -72.79 88.83
N SER A 989 28.85 -73.93 88.89
CA SER A 989 28.83 -74.80 90.07
C SER A 989 28.35 -76.22 89.74
N ILE A 990 28.55 -77.16 90.68
CA ILE A 990 28.02 -78.53 90.59
C ILE A 990 27.35 -78.87 91.92
N ALA A 991 26.09 -79.27 91.87
CA ALA A 991 25.33 -79.71 93.03
C ALA A 991 25.08 -81.22 92.96
N VAL A 992 25.46 -81.96 94.00
CA VAL A 992 25.19 -83.41 94.12
C VAL A 992 24.02 -83.63 95.08
N THR A 993 23.00 -84.36 94.62
CA THR A 993 21.76 -84.61 95.38
C THR A 993 21.47 -86.11 95.51
N PRO A 994 21.09 -86.61 96.70
CA PRO A 994 21.06 -85.92 97.99
C PRO A 994 22.48 -85.61 98.54
N PRO A 995 22.67 -84.51 99.30
CA PRO A 995 23.98 -84.12 99.84
C PRO A 995 24.44 -84.98 101.04
N LEU A 996 23.51 -85.70 101.67
CA LEU A 996 23.78 -86.76 102.64
C LEU A 996 22.92 -87.98 102.27
N ALA A 997 23.55 -89.15 102.13
CA ALA A 997 22.85 -90.42 101.98
C ALA A 997 23.18 -91.35 103.16
N LEU A 998 22.16 -92.08 103.63
CA LEU A 998 22.26 -93.15 104.61
C LEU A 998 21.99 -94.47 103.88
N ILE A 999 22.95 -95.39 103.91
CA ILE A 999 22.82 -96.72 103.30
C ILE A 999 23.34 -97.78 104.27
N SER A 1000 22.77 -98.98 104.28
CA SER A 1000 23.40 -100.12 104.97
C SER A 1000 24.48 -100.77 104.08
N VAL A 1001 25.41 -101.50 104.68
CA VAL A 1001 26.38 -102.32 103.94
C VAL A 1001 25.67 -103.24 102.93
N GLY A 1002 26.19 -103.27 101.70
CA GLY A 1002 25.64 -104.05 100.58
C GLY A 1002 24.53 -103.36 99.78
N ASN A 1003 23.96 -102.24 100.26
CA ASN A 1003 22.94 -101.48 99.55
C ASN A 1003 23.52 -100.35 98.68
N THR A 1004 22.71 -99.83 97.76
CA THR A 1004 23.09 -98.76 96.82
C THR A 1004 22.19 -97.53 96.93
N VAL A 1005 22.70 -96.38 96.51
CA VAL A 1005 21.96 -95.12 96.34
C VAL A 1005 22.42 -94.40 95.08
N GLN A 1006 21.49 -93.83 94.32
CA GLN A 1006 21.81 -92.98 93.17
C GLN A 1006 22.06 -91.55 93.67
N LEU A 1007 23.22 -90.99 93.33
CA LEU A 1007 23.48 -89.55 93.42
C LEU A 1007 23.34 -88.92 92.03
N THR A 1008 22.71 -87.76 91.95
CA THR A 1008 22.60 -86.99 90.71
C THR A 1008 23.42 -85.71 90.83
N ALA A 1009 24.34 -85.49 89.89
CA ALA A 1009 25.05 -84.22 89.75
C ALA A 1009 24.31 -83.32 88.76
N VAL A 1010 23.92 -82.14 89.22
CA VAL A 1010 23.41 -81.05 88.38
C VAL A 1010 24.53 -80.04 88.21
N VAL A 1011 25.06 -79.94 86.99
CA VAL A 1011 26.00 -78.88 86.61
C VAL A 1011 25.18 -77.63 86.32
N GLN A 1012 25.57 -76.49 86.90
CA GLN A 1012 25.03 -75.19 86.50
C GLN A 1012 26.06 -74.42 85.68
N ASP A 1013 25.58 -73.90 84.55
CA ASP A 1013 26.32 -73.19 83.50
C ASP A 1013 25.65 -71.83 83.20
N ASN A 1014 25.09 -71.20 84.24
CA ASN A 1014 24.16 -70.06 84.13
C ASN A 1014 22.87 -70.32 83.32
N GLY A 1015 22.49 -71.60 83.14
CA GLY A 1015 21.21 -71.97 82.55
C GLY A 1015 21.23 -72.09 81.02
N HIS A 1016 22.41 -72.20 80.42
CA HIS A 1016 22.57 -72.42 78.98
C HIS A 1016 22.27 -73.88 78.60
N GLY A 1017 22.27 -74.81 79.56
CA GLY A 1017 21.79 -76.17 79.39
C GLY A 1017 22.66 -77.03 78.48
N HIS A 1018 23.95 -76.71 78.38
CA HIS A 1018 24.87 -77.42 77.52
C HIS A 1018 25.34 -78.72 78.19
N GLY A 1019 25.59 -79.76 77.38
CA GLY A 1019 25.88 -81.11 77.88
C GLY A 1019 27.29 -81.24 78.49
N HIS A 1020 27.48 -80.79 79.74
CA HIS A 1020 28.76 -80.91 80.44
C HIS A 1020 29.06 -82.36 80.84
N LYS A 1021 30.26 -82.83 80.50
CA LYS A 1021 30.79 -84.12 80.97
C LYS A 1021 31.12 -84.03 82.47
N VAL A 1022 30.51 -84.91 83.26
CA VAL A 1022 30.75 -85.04 84.72
C VAL A 1022 31.58 -86.28 85.00
N ASP A 1023 32.63 -86.13 85.81
CA ASP A 1023 33.48 -87.23 86.30
C ASP A 1023 33.29 -87.41 87.82
N TRP A 1024 33.09 -88.66 88.25
CA TRP A 1024 32.75 -89.06 89.63
C TRP A 1024 33.91 -89.79 90.33
N SER A 1025 34.01 -89.63 91.66
CA SER A 1025 35.02 -90.29 92.52
C SER A 1025 34.55 -90.44 93.97
N SER A 1026 35.13 -91.38 94.73
CA SER A 1026 34.94 -91.54 96.19
C SER A 1026 36.20 -91.15 96.95
N SER A 1027 36.04 -90.65 98.18
CA SER A 1027 37.16 -90.41 99.11
C SER A 1027 37.70 -91.69 99.76
N ASP A 1028 36.88 -92.74 99.86
CA ASP A 1028 37.27 -94.05 100.39
C ASP A 1028 36.37 -95.15 99.80
N ASP A 1029 36.88 -95.81 98.76
CA ASP A 1029 36.22 -96.94 98.08
C ASP A 1029 36.06 -98.17 98.99
N ALA A 1030 36.80 -98.30 100.09
CA ALA A 1030 36.60 -99.39 101.05
C ALA A 1030 35.38 -99.17 101.96
N ILE A 1031 34.90 -97.93 102.06
CA ILE A 1031 33.65 -97.57 102.76
C ILE A 1031 32.50 -97.49 101.76
N ALA A 1032 32.66 -96.76 100.65
CA ALA A 1032 31.67 -96.71 99.57
C ALA A 1032 32.27 -96.40 98.19
N THR A 1033 31.88 -97.17 97.17
CA THR A 1033 32.34 -97.00 95.76
C THR A 1033 31.30 -96.28 94.91
N VAL A 1034 31.72 -95.45 93.93
CA VAL A 1034 30.83 -94.78 92.96
C VAL A 1034 31.15 -95.13 91.50
N ASP A 1035 30.13 -95.27 90.65
CA ASP A 1035 30.28 -95.49 89.21
C ASP A 1035 30.23 -94.20 88.35
N LYS A 1036 30.48 -94.31 87.04
CA LYS A 1036 30.45 -93.17 86.11
C LYS A 1036 29.06 -92.53 85.92
N LYS A 1037 28.01 -93.13 86.48
CA LYS A 1037 26.63 -92.62 86.44
C LYS A 1037 26.19 -92.05 87.80
N GLY A 1038 27.06 -92.04 88.81
CA GLY A 1038 26.75 -91.55 90.16
C GLY A 1038 26.06 -92.56 91.07
N VAL A 1039 26.03 -93.86 90.71
CA VAL A 1039 25.51 -94.91 91.62
C VAL A 1039 26.55 -95.24 92.66
N VAL A 1040 26.20 -95.11 93.94
CA VAL A 1040 27.07 -95.39 95.09
C VAL A 1040 26.68 -96.70 95.76
N THR A 1041 27.65 -97.52 96.16
CA THR A 1041 27.46 -98.80 96.86
C THR A 1041 28.18 -98.78 98.20
N GLY A 1042 27.50 -99.11 99.30
CA GLY A 1042 28.08 -99.19 100.64
C GLY A 1042 28.81 -100.50 100.88
N GLN A 1043 30.10 -100.45 101.25
CA GLN A 1043 31.00 -101.59 101.35
C GLN A 1043 31.31 -101.98 102.81
N ALA A 1044 31.51 -101.00 103.70
CA ALA A 1044 31.77 -101.22 105.12
C ALA A 1044 31.26 -100.04 105.97
N PRO A 1045 30.94 -100.23 107.27
CA PRO A 1045 30.38 -99.15 108.09
C PRO A 1045 31.36 -97.99 108.28
N GLY A 1046 30.94 -96.76 107.98
CA GLY A 1046 31.80 -95.57 107.99
C GLY A 1046 31.23 -94.40 107.18
N PHE A 1047 32.04 -93.35 106.99
CA PHE A 1047 31.67 -92.19 106.17
C PHE A 1047 32.61 -92.06 104.97
N ALA A 1048 32.06 -91.96 103.77
CA ALA A 1048 32.78 -91.63 102.53
C ALA A 1048 32.20 -90.36 101.89
N THR A 1049 33.03 -89.57 101.22
CA THR A 1049 32.60 -88.39 100.46
C THR A 1049 32.67 -88.71 98.98
N ILE A 1050 31.55 -88.60 98.28
CA ILE A 1050 31.45 -88.80 96.84
C ILE A 1050 31.49 -87.45 96.13
N THR A 1051 32.40 -87.30 95.17
CA THR A 1051 32.70 -86.04 94.48
C THR A 1051 32.39 -86.17 92.99
N ALA A 1052 31.57 -85.24 92.46
CA ALA A 1052 31.34 -85.03 91.04
C ALA A 1052 32.12 -83.79 90.56
N SER A 1053 32.72 -83.82 89.36
CA SER A 1053 33.55 -82.72 88.84
C SER A 1053 33.36 -82.48 87.33
N ALA A 1054 33.44 -81.22 86.91
CA ALA A 1054 33.36 -80.78 85.51
C ALA A 1054 34.00 -79.38 85.34
N GLN A 1055 34.82 -79.21 84.30
CA GLN A 1055 35.56 -77.96 83.99
C GLN A 1055 36.21 -77.25 85.21
N GLY A 1056 36.77 -78.01 86.14
CA GLY A 1056 37.45 -77.47 87.32
C GLY A 1056 36.56 -77.10 88.51
N GLN A 1057 35.23 -77.20 88.37
CA GLN A 1057 34.29 -77.14 89.50
C GLN A 1057 34.00 -78.55 90.03
N SER A 1058 33.63 -78.65 91.31
CA SER A 1058 33.24 -79.92 91.94
C SER A 1058 32.10 -79.74 92.95
N GLY A 1059 31.29 -80.79 93.12
CA GLY A 1059 30.23 -80.89 94.12
C GLY A 1059 30.32 -82.21 94.87
N ASN A 1060 30.04 -82.18 96.17
CA ASN A 1060 30.25 -83.33 97.08
C ASN A 1060 28.94 -83.76 97.75
N ALA A 1061 28.82 -85.06 98.01
CA ALA A 1061 27.83 -85.63 98.93
C ALA A 1061 28.50 -86.57 99.92
N ILE A 1062 28.05 -86.55 101.17
CA ILE A 1062 28.52 -87.48 102.21
C ILE A 1062 27.63 -88.72 102.19
N VAL A 1063 28.25 -89.89 102.28
CA VAL A 1063 27.55 -91.19 102.35
C VAL A 1063 27.96 -91.85 103.66
N ASN A 1064 26.98 -92.01 104.55
CA ASN A 1064 27.12 -92.70 105.82
C ASN A 1064 26.62 -94.14 105.64
N VAL A 1065 27.57 -95.08 105.69
CA VAL A 1065 27.30 -96.50 105.60
C VAL A 1065 27.11 -97.03 107.01
N GLN A 1066 25.92 -97.54 107.31
CA GLN A 1066 25.58 -98.16 108.59
C GLN A 1066 25.69 -99.69 108.50
N PRO A 1067 25.85 -100.40 109.63
CA PRO A 1067 25.86 -101.88 109.67
C PRO A 1067 24.65 -102.53 108.98
#